data_AF-A0A4U8W1Q0-F1
#
_entry.id   AF-A0A4U8W1Q0-F1
#
_cell.length_a   1.000
_cell.length_b   1.000
_cell.length_c   1.000
_cell.angle_alpha   90.00
_cell.angle_beta   90.00
_cell.angle_gamma   90.00
#
_symmetry.space_group_name_H-M   'P 1'
#
loop_
_entity.id
_entity.type
_entity.pdbx_description
1 polymer ?
#
loop_
_entity_poly.entity_id
_entity_poly.type
_entity_poly.pdbx_seq_one_letter_code
_entity_poly.pdbx_strand_id
1 'polypeptide(L)'
;MTILEPAPVTTQDATVAVRRVEVVRPGAMTTVQDWPGRIGFWHVGVPPSGPMDDVSFRLGNRVLGNAEGAAGLECTLTGPALRFSATTWVCVTGAPAQVTVDGVAVEQWRTIEVPAGAVLEVGAIQGPGLRAYILLSGGFALPEYLGSSATFTLGKFGGSTGGTLHPGELLPLGPGHAPRATAVPADDRPVMSRRWELAVTEGPHGAPEFFTRADFDTIIGTDYEVHFNSDRTGVRLIGPKPEWARTDGGAAGLHPSNIHDTPYSVGALDFTGDTPILLGPDGPSLGGFVCPVTVVAADRWKLGQLCPGDTVRFVPIRAERAAPMAALGPARRAGWQPVLSTGGDGDDGILRRTDADDDTAVTYRRAGDDGVLIEYGAMTLDIGLRARVHALHEHLLELAPRGIVDLTPGVRSLQVKVDPAVLPVRMLLDLLAEAEQQLPASDALVVPSRTVHLPLSWDDPSTREAITRYMHGVRADAPWCPWNIEFIRRMNGLASVEDVYRTVFDAEYLVLGLGDVYLGAPVATPTDPRHRLVTTKYNPARTWTPENAVGIGGAYLCIYGMEGPGGYQFVGRTTQVWNHRGTGTPWLLRYFDRIRWYPVEPDELLDLRADFASRNVRLRTDDGEFRLADYRRFLADEADSIAEFRAMQAEAFAAERQSWRTAGELAEALP
;
A
#
# COMPACT_ATOMS: atom_id res chain seq x y z
N MET A 1 -14.89 71.59 -0.75
CA MET A 1 -14.45 70.39 -1.48
C MET A 1 -15.53 69.35 -1.26
N THR A 2 -16.38 69.19 -2.27
CA THR A 2 -17.67 68.48 -2.19
C THR A 2 -17.41 66.98 -2.26
N ILE A 3 -17.86 66.23 -1.26
CA ILE A 3 -17.81 64.77 -1.26
C ILE A 3 -18.98 64.29 -2.12
N LEU A 4 -18.68 63.68 -3.26
CA LEU A 4 -19.64 63.00 -4.12
C LEU A 4 -19.87 61.59 -3.58
N GLU A 5 -21.12 61.25 -3.28
CA GLU A 5 -21.53 59.87 -2.98
C GLU A 5 -21.45 59.00 -4.25
N PRO A 6 -20.95 57.75 -4.17
CA PRO A 6 -20.97 56.85 -5.31
C PRO A 6 -22.38 56.27 -5.50
N ALA A 7 -22.83 56.24 -6.76
CA ALA A 7 -24.10 55.64 -7.17
C ALA A 7 -24.14 54.13 -6.89
N PRO A 8 -25.33 53.54 -6.60
CA PRO A 8 -25.45 52.11 -6.34
C PRO A 8 -25.18 51.33 -7.63
N VAL A 9 -24.17 50.46 -7.58
CA VAL A 9 -23.96 49.43 -8.59
C VAL A 9 -25.04 48.38 -8.39
N THR A 10 -26.01 48.34 -9.30
CA THR A 10 -26.93 47.20 -9.43
C THR A 10 -26.13 45.98 -9.86
N THR A 11 -25.77 45.13 -8.91
CA THR A 11 -25.36 43.75 -9.16
C THR A 11 -26.59 42.99 -9.63
N GLN A 12 -26.74 42.85 -10.94
CA GLN A 12 -27.55 41.76 -11.49
C GLN A 12 -26.90 40.45 -11.02
N ASP A 13 -27.49 39.84 -10.00
CA ASP A 13 -27.23 38.46 -9.58
C ASP A 13 -27.61 37.53 -10.75
N ALA A 14 -26.67 37.33 -11.67
CA ALA A 14 -26.63 36.12 -12.47
C ALA A 14 -26.04 35.03 -11.56
N THR A 15 -26.88 34.46 -10.68
CA THR A 15 -26.54 33.20 -10.03
C THR A 15 -26.33 32.16 -11.11
N VAL A 16 -25.07 31.92 -11.49
CA VAL A 16 -24.71 30.81 -12.38
C VAL A 16 -25.20 29.55 -11.68
N ALA A 17 -26.23 28.92 -12.22
CA ALA A 17 -26.79 27.70 -11.65
C ALA A 17 -25.68 26.64 -11.62
N VAL A 18 -25.21 26.32 -10.41
CA VAL A 18 -24.14 25.33 -10.22
C VAL A 18 -24.65 23.97 -10.72
N ARG A 19 -24.01 23.44 -11.76
CA ARG A 19 -24.28 22.10 -12.31
C ARG A 19 -23.82 21.07 -11.29
N ARG A 20 -24.73 20.21 -10.84
CA ARG A 20 -24.47 19.23 -9.79
C ARG A 20 -25.25 17.94 -10.02
N VAL A 21 -24.76 16.88 -9.38
CA VAL A 21 -25.44 15.60 -9.23
C VAL A 21 -25.81 15.41 -7.78
N GLU A 22 -27.07 15.11 -7.51
CA GLU A 22 -27.55 14.72 -6.18
C GLU A 22 -27.58 13.20 -6.08
N VAL A 23 -27.01 12.67 -5.00
CA VAL A 23 -27.07 11.24 -4.68
C VAL A 23 -28.41 10.92 -4.03
N VAL A 24 -29.35 10.37 -4.79
CA VAL A 24 -30.66 9.93 -4.27
C VAL A 24 -30.51 8.62 -3.48
N ARG A 25 -29.74 7.68 -4.04
CA ARG A 25 -29.30 6.45 -3.35
C ARG A 25 -27.83 6.22 -3.66
N PRO A 26 -26.98 5.88 -2.67
CA PRO A 26 -25.54 5.78 -2.87
C PRO A 26 -25.07 4.45 -3.49
N GLY A 27 -25.92 3.41 -3.53
CA GLY A 27 -25.46 2.05 -3.85
C GLY A 27 -24.81 1.36 -2.65
N ALA A 28 -24.17 0.21 -2.88
CA ALA A 28 -23.54 -0.56 -1.80
C ALA A 28 -22.17 0.01 -1.39
N MET A 29 -21.33 0.32 -2.38
CA MET A 29 -20.05 1.00 -2.18
C MET A 29 -19.70 1.75 -3.47
N THR A 30 -20.06 3.03 -3.52
CA THR A 30 -19.75 3.92 -4.64
C THR A 30 -18.78 5.00 -4.19
N THR A 31 -17.68 5.17 -4.94
CA THR A 31 -16.62 6.14 -4.64
C THR A 31 -16.25 6.96 -5.88
N VAL A 32 -15.78 8.18 -5.67
CA VAL A 32 -15.18 8.98 -6.75
C VAL A 32 -13.77 8.46 -7.01
N GLN A 33 -13.46 8.19 -8.27
CA GLN A 33 -12.14 7.75 -8.71
C GLN A 33 -11.69 8.55 -9.93
N ASP A 34 -10.39 8.71 -10.10
CA ASP A 34 -9.75 9.18 -11.32
C ASP A 34 -8.57 8.25 -11.69
N TRP A 35 -8.01 8.43 -12.89
CA TRP A 35 -6.89 7.64 -13.39
C TRP A 35 -5.78 8.57 -13.87
N PRO A 36 -4.49 8.33 -13.52
CA PRO A 36 -3.92 7.12 -12.91
C PRO A 36 -4.07 7.05 -11.38
N GLY A 37 -4.84 7.96 -10.78
CA GLY A 37 -4.93 8.08 -9.33
C GLY A 37 -3.77 8.90 -8.75
N ARG A 38 -3.47 8.63 -7.50
CA ARG A 38 -2.54 9.36 -6.63
C ARG A 38 -1.12 8.78 -6.69
N ILE A 39 -0.42 9.05 -7.78
CA ILE A 39 0.96 8.56 -8.01
C ILE A 39 2.01 9.47 -7.35
N GLY A 40 3.23 8.96 -7.12
CA GLY A 40 4.36 9.74 -6.57
C GLY A 40 4.48 9.73 -5.04
N PHE A 41 3.59 9.03 -4.35
CA PHE A 41 3.52 8.98 -2.89
C PHE A 41 3.62 7.56 -2.31
N TRP A 42 4.01 6.57 -3.13
CA TRP A 42 4.16 5.17 -2.69
C TRP A 42 5.26 5.04 -1.61
N HIS A 43 6.30 5.88 -1.72
CA HIS A 43 7.42 5.99 -0.79
C HIS A 43 7.04 6.36 0.66
N VAL A 44 5.83 6.89 0.87
CA VAL A 44 5.25 7.20 2.18
C VAL A 44 3.98 6.40 2.47
N GLY A 45 3.68 5.35 1.70
CA GLY A 45 2.51 4.51 1.89
C GLY A 45 1.18 5.19 1.62
N VAL A 46 1.16 6.11 0.67
CA VAL A 46 -0.09 6.62 0.11
C VAL A 46 -0.36 5.83 -1.17
N PRO A 47 -1.44 5.04 -1.22
CA PRO A 47 -1.74 4.25 -2.40
C PRO A 47 -2.22 5.11 -3.58
N PRO A 48 -2.08 4.62 -4.82
CA PRO A 48 -2.60 5.31 -5.99
C PRO A 48 -4.12 5.40 -5.97
N SER A 49 -4.81 4.43 -5.37
CA SER A 49 -6.26 4.30 -5.50
C SER A 49 -6.66 4.30 -6.98
N GLY A 50 -7.63 5.12 -7.37
CA GLY A 50 -8.16 5.13 -8.73
C GLY A 50 -9.09 3.93 -8.99
N PRO A 51 -9.56 3.78 -10.25
CA PRO A 51 -10.45 2.68 -10.61
C PRO A 51 -9.71 1.35 -10.52
N MET A 52 -10.34 0.35 -9.88
CA MET A 52 -9.75 -0.99 -9.76
C MET A 52 -9.76 -1.75 -11.10
N ASP A 53 -10.65 -1.35 -12.02
CA ASP A 53 -10.65 -1.69 -13.45
C ASP A 53 -10.50 -0.39 -14.26
N ASP A 54 -9.24 -0.06 -14.56
CA ASP A 54 -8.88 1.14 -15.31
C ASP A 54 -9.36 1.12 -16.76
N VAL A 55 -9.51 -0.07 -17.35
CA VAL A 55 -9.92 -0.24 -18.74
C VAL A 55 -11.34 0.23 -18.93
N SER A 56 -12.29 -0.30 -18.15
CA SER A 56 -13.70 0.11 -18.23
C SER A 56 -13.89 1.60 -17.93
N PHE A 57 -13.16 2.11 -16.93
CA PHE A 57 -13.21 3.51 -16.53
C PHE A 57 -12.73 4.44 -17.66
N ARG A 58 -11.54 4.17 -18.22
CA ARG A 58 -10.94 4.99 -19.28
C ARG A 58 -11.71 4.91 -20.58
N LEU A 59 -12.27 3.76 -20.95
CA LEU A 59 -13.10 3.61 -22.16
C LEU A 59 -14.37 4.48 -22.10
N GLY A 60 -15.03 4.53 -20.94
CA GLY A 60 -16.20 5.38 -20.71
C GLY A 60 -15.87 6.88 -20.79
N ASN A 61 -14.74 7.30 -20.20
CA ASN A 61 -14.26 8.67 -20.34
C ASN A 61 -13.92 9.03 -21.79
N ARG A 62 -13.26 8.10 -22.51
CA ARG A 62 -12.84 8.30 -23.90
C ARG A 62 -14.02 8.48 -24.86
N VAL A 63 -15.10 7.71 -24.70
CA VAL A 63 -16.30 7.83 -25.57
C VAL A 63 -17.04 9.16 -25.33
N LEU A 64 -17.02 9.66 -24.10
CA LEU A 64 -17.55 10.98 -23.76
C LEU A 64 -16.67 12.12 -24.27
N GLY A 65 -15.39 11.86 -24.57
CA GLY A 65 -14.43 12.88 -24.99
C GLY A 65 -13.76 13.60 -23.82
N ASN A 66 -13.82 13.02 -22.62
CA ASN A 66 -13.13 13.55 -21.45
C ASN A 66 -11.61 13.44 -21.60
N ALA A 67 -10.88 14.35 -20.96
CA ALA A 67 -9.43 14.22 -20.79
C ALA A 67 -9.10 13.00 -19.91
N GLU A 68 -7.90 12.42 -20.09
CA GLU A 68 -7.35 11.51 -19.07
C GLU A 68 -7.25 12.25 -17.72
N GLY A 69 -7.52 11.57 -16.61
CA GLY A 69 -7.67 12.21 -15.30
C GLY A 69 -9.08 12.66 -14.95
N ALA A 70 -10.04 12.67 -15.88
CA ALA A 70 -11.41 13.04 -15.55
C ALA A 70 -12.04 12.07 -14.53
N ALA A 71 -12.46 12.61 -13.39
CA ALA A 71 -13.05 11.84 -12.30
C ALA A 71 -14.45 11.31 -12.68
N GLY A 72 -14.74 10.09 -12.23
CA GLY A 72 -16.02 9.41 -12.38
C GLY A 72 -16.33 8.59 -11.12
N LEU A 73 -17.37 7.76 -11.18
CA LEU A 73 -17.76 6.90 -10.06
C LEU A 73 -17.37 5.45 -10.33
N GLU A 74 -16.74 4.80 -9.35
CA GLU A 74 -16.64 3.35 -9.24
C GLU A 74 -17.78 2.84 -8.36
N CYS A 75 -18.56 1.88 -8.86
CA CYS A 75 -19.71 1.30 -8.17
C CYS A 75 -19.49 -0.21 -7.96
N THR A 76 -19.45 -0.65 -6.70
CA THR A 76 -19.23 -2.06 -6.33
C THR A 76 -20.54 -2.71 -5.92
N LEU A 77 -20.82 -3.93 -6.40
CA LEU A 77 -22.03 -4.76 -6.16
C LEU A 77 -23.37 -4.17 -6.66
N THR A 78 -23.70 -2.94 -6.28
CA THR A 78 -24.94 -2.24 -6.66
C THR A 78 -24.66 -0.76 -6.80
N GLY A 79 -25.08 -0.17 -7.92
CA GLY A 79 -24.83 1.23 -8.22
C GLY A 79 -25.80 2.22 -7.55
N PRO A 80 -25.55 3.53 -7.75
CA PRO A 80 -26.35 4.60 -7.19
C PRO A 80 -27.58 4.94 -8.04
N ALA A 81 -28.48 5.71 -7.44
CA ALA A 81 -29.47 6.53 -8.15
C ALA A 81 -29.07 8.02 -8.01
N LEU A 82 -28.91 8.69 -9.14
CA LEU A 82 -28.30 10.02 -9.25
C LEU A 82 -29.26 10.97 -9.98
N ARG A 83 -29.60 12.10 -9.34
CA ARG A 83 -30.43 13.15 -9.95
C ARG A 83 -29.56 14.27 -10.50
N PHE A 84 -29.80 14.65 -11.74
CA PHE A 84 -28.98 15.65 -12.44
C PHE A 84 -29.64 17.02 -12.40
N SER A 85 -28.92 18.07 -11.99
CA SER A 85 -29.48 19.43 -12.00
C SER A 85 -29.44 20.09 -13.39
N ALA A 86 -28.72 19.49 -14.34
CA ALA A 86 -28.53 19.99 -15.70
C ALA A 86 -28.36 18.82 -16.67
N THR A 87 -28.85 18.99 -17.91
CA THR A 87 -28.68 17.99 -18.97
C THR A 87 -27.20 17.66 -19.16
N THR A 88 -26.86 16.37 -19.11
CA THR A 88 -25.46 15.89 -19.13
C THR A 88 -25.36 14.55 -19.86
N TRP A 89 -24.27 14.34 -20.60
CA TRP A 89 -23.95 13.05 -21.20
C TRP A 89 -23.25 12.14 -20.20
N VAL A 90 -23.71 10.89 -20.12
CA VAL A 90 -23.17 9.86 -19.22
C VAL A 90 -22.82 8.61 -20.02
N CYS A 91 -21.81 7.87 -19.59
CA CYS A 91 -21.55 6.50 -20.05
C CYS A 91 -21.40 5.59 -18.84
N VAL A 92 -22.14 4.48 -18.82
CA VAL A 92 -22.00 3.43 -17.80
C VAL A 92 -21.24 2.25 -18.40
N THR A 93 -20.13 1.85 -17.79
CA THR A 93 -19.25 0.75 -18.26
C THR A 93 -18.98 -0.27 -17.16
N GLY A 94 -18.17 -1.29 -17.43
CA GLY A 94 -17.81 -2.34 -16.47
C GLY A 94 -18.82 -3.50 -16.47
N ALA A 95 -19.04 -4.07 -15.28
CA ALA A 95 -19.83 -5.29 -15.11
C ALA A 95 -21.30 -5.11 -15.52
N PRO A 96 -21.96 -6.18 -16.02
CA PRO A 96 -23.34 -6.11 -16.46
C PRO A 96 -24.29 -5.70 -15.33
N ALA A 97 -24.94 -4.55 -15.50
CA ALA A 97 -25.94 -4.02 -14.57
C ALA A 97 -27.10 -3.40 -15.36
N GLN A 98 -28.30 -3.46 -14.80
CA GLN A 98 -29.44 -2.73 -15.36
C GLN A 98 -29.23 -1.22 -15.17
N VAL A 99 -29.35 -0.45 -16.24
CA VAL A 99 -29.25 1.01 -16.21
C VAL A 99 -30.56 1.60 -16.69
N THR A 100 -31.07 2.60 -15.97
CA THR A 100 -32.31 3.30 -16.35
C THR A 100 -32.15 4.82 -16.22
N VAL A 101 -32.90 5.55 -17.05
CA VAL A 101 -33.12 7.00 -16.90
C VAL A 101 -34.63 7.21 -16.71
N ASP A 102 -35.03 7.74 -15.55
CA ASP A 102 -36.44 7.87 -15.13
C ASP A 102 -37.25 6.56 -15.32
N GLY A 103 -36.61 5.43 -14.99
CA GLY A 103 -37.20 4.09 -15.09
C GLY A 103 -37.20 3.48 -16.49
N VAL A 104 -36.80 4.21 -17.52
CA VAL A 104 -36.65 3.69 -18.89
C VAL A 104 -35.28 3.04 -19.04
N ALA A 105 -35.23 1.77 -19.45
CA ALA A 105 -33.99 1.04 -19.64
C ALA A 105 -33.13 1.65 -20.76
N VAL A 106 -31.82 1.75 -20.51
CA VAL A 106 -30.81 2.24 -21.44
C VAL A 106 -29.61 1.28 -21.48
N GLU A 107 -28.90 1.26 -22.60
CA GLU A 107 -27.79 0.32 -22.80
C GLU A 107 -26.49 0.82 -22.12
N GLN A 108 -25.82 -0.04 -21.36
CA GLN A 108 -24.42 0.17 -20.95
C GLN A 108 -23.51 0.29 -22.18
N TRP A 109 -22.32 0.86 -21.98
CA TRP A 109 -21.30 1.09 -23.02
C TRP A 109 -21.71 2.05 -24.14
N ARG A 110 -22.78 2.83 -23.91
CA ARG A 110 -23.25 3.90 -24.80
C ARG A 110 -23.25 5.25 -24.13
N THR A 111 -23.22 6.30 -24.93
CA THR A 111 -23.41 7.67 -24.44
C THR A 111 -24.90 7.95 -24.32
N ILE A 112 -25.33 8.30 -23.12
CA ILE A 112 -26.71 8.48 -22.72
C ILE A 112 -26.88 9.95 -22.34
N GLU A 113 -27.82 10.65 -22.97
CA GLU A 113 -28.20 11.99 -22.54
C GLU A 113 -29.15 11.86 -21.35
N VAL A 114 -28.77 12.42 -20.20
CA VAL A 114 -29.60 12.48 -19.00
C VAL A 114 -30.16 13.91 -18.90
N PRO A 115 -31.48 14.12 -19.06
CA PRO A 115 -32.08 15.45 -18.96
C PRO A 115 -31.94 16.07 -17.57
N ALA A 116 -31.99 17.40 -17.50
CA ALA A 116 -32.11 18.10 -16.21
C ALA A 116 -33.35 17.62 -15.44
N GLY A 117 -33.17 17.32 -14.15
CA GLY A 117 -34.19 16.81 -13.25
C GLY A 117 -34.34 15.28 -13.24
N ALA A 118 -33.86 14.59 -14.29
CA ALA A 118 -33.97 13.15 -14.45
C ALA A 118 -33.05 12.39 -13.48
N VAL A 119 -33.42 11.14 -13.20
CA VAL A 119 -32.68 10.21 -12.36
C VAL A 119 -32.06 9.11 -13.21
N LEU A 120 -30.73 9.02 -13.20
CA LEU A 120 -30.00 7.85 -13.67
C LEU A 120 -29.89 6.83 -12.53
N GLU A 121 -30.26 5.59 -12.78
CA GLU A 121 -30.12 4.51 -11.81
C GLU A 121 -29.31 3.35 -12.39
N VAL A 122 -28.32 2.89 -11.63
CA VAL A 122 -27.54 1.68 -11.91
C VAL A 122 -27.90 0.64 -10.85
N GLY A 123 -28.48 -0.48 -11.28
CA GLY A 123 -28.94 -1.54 -10.38
C GLY A 123 -27.82 -2.42 -9.83
N ALA A 124 -28.21 -3.58 -9.28
CA ALA A 124 -27.28 -4.62 -8.89
C ALA A 124 -26.59 -5.23 -10.10
N ILE A 125 -25.35 -5.66 -9.92
CA ILE A 125 -24.60 -6.41 -10.93
C ILE A 125 -25.15 -7.83 -10.99
N GLN A 126 -25.57 -8.27 -12.18
CA GLN A 126 -26.31 -9.53 -12.38
C GLN A 126 -25.48 -10.63 -13.09
N GLY A 127 -24.28 -10.31 -13.56
CA GLY A 127 -23.42 -11.20 -14.33
C GLY A 127 -22.02 -11.36 -13.74
N PRO A 128 -21.07 -11.90 -14.53
CA PRO A 128 -19.65 -11.88 -14.19
C PRO A 128 -19.13 -10.45 -13.98
N GLY A 129 -18.16 -10.28 -13.09
CA GLY A 129 -17.65 -8.96 -12.71
C GLY A 129 -18.26 -8.43 -11.41
N LEU A 130 -17.58 -7.45 -10.80
CA LEU A 130 -17.93 -6.89 -9.49
C LEU A 130 -18.14 -5.37 -9.51
N ARG A 131 -17.63 -4.68 -10.53
CA ARG A 131 -17.61 -3.20 -10.58
C ARG A 131 -18.14 -2.66 -11.89
N ALA A 132 -19.02 -1.68 -11.77
CA ALA A 132 -19.48 -0.82 -12.87
C ALA A 132 -18.98 0.62 -12.65
N TYR A 133 -18.87 1.39 -13.71
CA TYR A 133 -18.39 2.77 -13.66
C TYR A 133 -19.40 3.72 -14.27
N ILE A 134 -19.58 4.90 -13.66
CA ILE A 134 -20.41 5.98 -14.19
C ILE A 134 -19.50 7.15 -14.53
N LEU A 135 -19.37 7.43 -15.81
CA LEU A 135 -18.52 8.49 -16.35
C LEU A 135 -19.42 9.60 -16.88
N LEU A 136 -19.06 10.86 -16.63
CA LEU A 136 -19.90 12.01 -16.96
C LEU A 136 -19.11 12.99 -17.82
N SER A 137 -19.75 13.60 -18.83
CA SER A 137 -19.07 14.59 -19.66
C SER A 137 -18.58 15.77 -18.82
N GLY A 138 -17.28 16.06 -18.93
CA GLY A 138 -16.58 17.05 -18.11
C GLY A 138 -16.09 16.53 -16.74
N GLY A 139 -16.47 15.31 -16.33
CA GLY A 139 -16.13 14.72 -15.03
C GLY A 139 -16.72 15.49 -13.84
N PHE A 140 -16.26 15.15 -12.63
CA PHE A 140 -16.55 15.94 -11.42
C PHE A 140 -15.53 17.07 -11.23
N ALA A 141 -16.02 18.23 -10.77
CA ALA A 141 -15.18 19.39 -10.43
C ALA A 141 -14.86 19.40 -8.93
N LEU A 142 -14.10 18.40 -8.48
CA LEU A 142 -13.73 18.22 -7.07
C LEU A 142 -12.31 18.72 -6.79
N PRO A 143 -12.01 19.17 -5.56
CA PRO A 143 -10.65 19.50 -5.17
C PRO A 143 -9.80 18.23 -5.14
N GLU A 144 -8.60 18.32 -5.69
CA GLU A 144 -7.59 17.27 -5.56
C GLU A 144 -6.97 17.34 -4.15
N TYR A 145 -6.91 16.20 -3.47
CA TYR A 145 -5.91 15.97 -2.43
C TYR A 145 -4.66 15.46 -3.16
N LEU A 146 -3.42 15.66 -2.68
CA LEU A 146 -2.17 15.06 -3.23
C LEU A 146 -2.19 14.74 -4.77
N GLY A 147 -2.56 15.71 -5.62
CA GLY A 147 -2.60 15.59 -7.09
C GLY A 147 -3.67 14.66 -7.70
N SER A 148 -4.71 14.26 -6.96
CA SER A 148 -5.78 13.38 -7.48
C SER A 148 -7.08 13.51 -6.66
N SER A 149 -8.21 13.34 -7.36
CA SER A 149 -9.57 13.22 -6.82
C SER A 149 -9.94 11.79 -6.41
N ALA A 150 -9.07 10.80 -6.61
CA ALA A 150 -9.32 9.42 -6.21
C ALA A 150 -9.55 9.29 -4.70
N THR A 151 -10.62 8.57 -4.33
CA THR A 151 -11.00 8.33 -2.94
C THR A 151 -10.19 7.18 -2.38
N PHE A 152 -9.47 7.43 -1.28
CA PHE A 152 -8.88 6.40 -0.44
C PHE A 152 -9.68 6.34 0.88
N THR A 153 -10.60 5.37 0.97
CA THR A 153 -11.58 5.29 2.06
C THR A 153 -10.94 5.05 3.42
N LEU A 154 -9.91 4.21 3.43
CA LEU A 154 -9.08 3.89 4.60
C LEU A 154 -8.40 5.15 5.15
N GLY A 155 -7.78 5.94 4.27
CA GLY A 155 -7.17 7.22 4.64
C GLY A 155 -8.14 8.39 4.78
N LYS A 156 -9.45 8.19 4.53
CA LYS A 156 -10.49 9.23 4.66
C LYS A 156 -10.17 10.53 3.89
N PHE A 157 -9.63 10.42 2.67
CA PHE A 157 -9.34 11.58 1.80
C PHE A 157 -9.57 11.29 0.32
N GLY A 158 -9.60 12.37 -0.46
CA GLY A 158 -9.99 12.34 -1.88
C GLY A 158 -11.49 12.25 -2.07
N GLY A 159 -11.93 12.21 -3.32
CA GLY A 159 -13.34 12.30 -3.67
C GLY A 159 -13.99 13.57 -3.12
N SER A 160 -15.22 13.43 -2.64
CA SER A 160 -15.98 14.54 -2.04
C SER A 160 -15.79 14.60 -0.52
N THR A 161 -15.92 13.46 0.17
CA THR A 161 -15.87 13.37 1.64
C THR A 161 -14.75 12.46 2.17
N GLY A 162 -13.91 11.90 1.29
CA GLY A 162 -12.93 10.88 1.66
C GLY A 162 -13.53 9.48 1.88
N GLY A 163 -14.81 9.28 1.57
CA GLY A 163 -15.52 8.02 1.78
C GLY A 163 -16.41 7.63 0.61
N THR A 164 -17.25 6.62 0.85
CA THR A 164 -18.34 6.27 -0.08
C THR A 164 -19.38 7.38 -0.13
N LEU A 165 -20.09 7.49 -1.25
CA LEU A 165 -21.18 8.47 -1.38
C LEU A 165 -22.27 8.28 -0.32
N HIS A 166 -22.93 9.36 0.06
CA HIS A 166 -24.05 9.37 1.01
C HIS A 166 -25.33 9.94 0.40
N PRO A 167 -26.54 9.53 0.87
CA PRO A 167 -27.79 10.14 0.41
C PRO A 167 -27.82 11.65 0.62
N GLY A 168 -28.31 12.40 -0.37
CA GLY A 168 -28.41 13.87 -0.36
C GLY A 168 -27.10 14.58 -0.68
N GLU A 169 -25.99 13.87 -0.88
CA GLU A 169 -24.72 14.46 -1.25
C GLU A 169 -24.80 15.12 -2.63
N LEU A 170 -24.20 16.31 -2.76
CA LEU A 170 -24.21 17.12 -3.98
C LEU A 170 -22.80 17.20 -4.56
N LEU A 171 -22.58 16.53 -5.70
CA LEU A 171 -21.29 16.50 -6.40
C LEU A 171 -21.28 17.53 -7.54
N PRO A 172 -20.32 18.48 -7.57
CA PRO A 172 -20.22 19.46 -8.64
C PRO A 172 -19.75 18.82 -9.95
N LEU A 173 -20.38 19.21 -11.06
CA LEU A 173 -20.00 18.76 -12.40
C LEU A 173 -19.04 19.73 -13.08
N GLY A 174 -18.04 19.19 -13.78
CA GLY A 174 -17.19 19.94 -14.69
C GLY A 174 -17.95 20.46 -15.93
N PRO A 175 -17.33 21.31 -16.75
CA PRO A 175 -17.93 21.84 -17.96
C PRO A 175 -18.26 20.72 -18.96
N GLY A 176 -19.53 20.59 -19.32
CA GLY A 176 -20.03 19.54 -20.19
C GLY A 176 -19.77 19.85 -21.66
N HIS A 177 -19.74 18.81 -22.48
CA HIS A 177 -19.55 18.87 -23.92
C HIS A 177 -20.31 17.73 -24.60
N ALA A 178 -20.39 17.80 -25.94
CA ALA A 178 -20.93 16.69 -26.71
C ALA A 178 -20.00 15.46 -26.61
N PRO A 179 -20.55 14.23 -26.67
CA PRO A 179 -19.76 13.03 -26.67
C PRO A 179 -18.95 12.91 -27.96
N ARG A 180 -17.80 12.22 -27.90
CA ARG A 180 -16.94 11.96 -29.06
C ARG A 180 -17.49 10.86 -29.97
N ALA A 181 -18.21 9.89 -29.39
CA ALA A 181 -18.81 8.78 -30.10
C ALA A 181 -20.09 8.31 -29.39
N THR A 182 -20.90 7.50 -30.05
CA THR A 182 -22.20 7.04 -29.51
C THR A 182 -22.10 5.81 -28.62
N ALA A 183 -21.01 5.05 -28.75
CA ALA A 183 -20.75 3.83 -28.00
C ALA A 183 -19.26 3.48 -27.97
N VAL A 184 -18.85 2.73 -26.95
CA VAL A 184 -17.56 2.05 -26.93
C VAL A 184 -17.61 0.89 -27.94
N PRO A 185 -16.65 0.77 -28.88
CA PRO A 185 -16.59 -0.35 -29.82
C PRO A 185 -16.63 -1.69 -29.11
N ALA A 186 -17.33 -2.69 -29.66
CA ALA A 186 -17.50 -3.99 -29.01
C ALA A 186 -16.15 -4.68 -28.73
N ASP A 187 -15.23 -4.64 -29.70
CA ASP A 187 -13.90 -5.27 -29.61
C ASP A 187 -12.97 -4.59 -28.57
N ASP A 188 -13.33 -3.39 -28.12
CA ASP A 188 -12.59 -2.67 -27.08
C ASP A 188 -13.05 -3.05 -25.67
N ARG A 189 -14.24 -3.63 -25.53
CA ARG A 189 -14.86 -3.90 -24.22
C ARG A 189 -14.15 -5.08 -23.56
N PRO A 190 -13.83 -4.99 -22.26
CA PRO A 190 -13.28 -6.12 -21.51
C PRO A 190 -14.26 -7.29 -21.47
N VAL A 191 -13.75 -8.51 -21.62
CA VAL A 191 -14.52 -9.74 -21.42
C VAL A 191 -14.45 -10.14 -19.96
N MET A 192 -15.61 -10.34 -19.33
CA MET A 192 -15.72 -10.77 -17.94
C MET A 192 -16.18 -12.23 -17.86
N SER A 193 -15.63 -12.97 -16.89
CA SER A 193 -15.88 -14.40 -16.69
C SER A 193 -15.94 -14.71 -15.19
N ARG A 194 -16.24 -15.98 -14.85
CA ARG A 194 -16.11 -16.53 -13.50
C ARG A 194 -14.81 -17.31 -13.30
N ARG A 195 -14.13 -17.64 -14.40
CA ARG A 195 -12.77 -18.19 -14.42
C ARG A 195 -11.86 -17.15 -15.07
N TRP A 196 -10.77 -16.82 -14.42
CA TRP A 196 -9.85 -15.76 -14.85
C TRP A 196 -8.44 -16.33 -15.02
N GLU A 197 -7.78 -15.89 -16.09
CA GLU A 197 -6.34 -16.04 -16.25
C GLU A 197 -5.69 -14.68 -16.09
N LEU A 198 -4.73 -14.58 -15.18
CA LEU A 198 -3.96 -13.36 -14.93
C LEU A 198 -2.56 -13.54 -15.52
N ALA A 199 -2.18 -12.68 -16.46
CA ALA A 199 -0.82 -12.63 -16.94
C ALA A 199 0.09 -12.12 -15.81
N VAL A 200 1.11 -12.89 -15.47
CA VAL A 200 2.05 -12.56 -14.40
C VAL A 200 3.49 -12.63 -14.89
N THR A 201 4.36 -11.88 -14.21
CA THR A 201 5.81 -12.08 -14.27
C THR A 201 6.30 -12.75 -13.00
N GLU A 202 7.39 -13.51 -13.10
CA GLU A 202 8.03 -14.15 -11.95
C GLU A 202 8.78 -13.11 -11.12
N GLY A 203 8.73 -13.22 -9.79
CA GLY A 203 9.39 -12.33 -8.86
C GLY A 203 8.48 -11.31 -8.15
N PRO A 204 9.03 -10.59 -7.15
CA PRO A 204 10.47 -10.55 -6.82
C PRO A 204 11.02 -11.77 -6.06
N HIS A 205 10.18 -12.46 -5.29
CA HIS A 205 10.61 -13.49 -4.35
C HIS A 205 10.14 -14.89 -4.80
N GLY A 206 10.53 -15.30 -6.01
CA GLY A 206 10.23 -16.63 -6.56
C GLY A 206 11.07 -17.77 -5.95
N ALA A 207 11.08 -18.91 -6.62
CA ALA A 207 11.97 -20.03 -6.31
C ALA A 207 13.39 -19.78 -6.87
N PRO A 208 14.46 -20.36 -6.28
CA PRO A 208 14.45 -21.34 -5.20
C PRO A 208 14.72 -20.75 -3.80
N GLU A 209 14.94 -19.43 -3.68
CA GLU A 209 15.40 -18.83 -2.41
C GLU A 209 14.32 -18.79 -1.32
N PHE A 210 13.06 -18.60 -1.73
CA PHE A 210 11.93 -18.45 -0.81
C PHE A 210 10.93 -19.60 -0.94
N PHE A 211 10.68 -20.02 -2.18
CA PHE A 211 9.79 -21.12 -2.53
C PHE A 211 10.60 -22.28 -3.12
N THR A 212 10.18 -23.51 -2.89
CA THR A 212 10.73 -24.63 -3.65
C THR A 212 10.27 -24.53 -5.11
N ARG A 213 10.90 -25.29 -6.02
CA ARG A 213 10.40 -25.38 -7.41
C ARG A 213 9.01 -25.99 -7.48
N ALA A 214 8.75 -27.00 -6.67
CA ALA A 214 7.44 -27.62 -6.55
C ALA A 214 6.39 -26.63 -6.04
N ASP A 215 6.74 -25.77 -5.07
CA ASP A 215 5.86 -24.68 -4.62
C ASP A 215 5.53 -23.73 -5.77
N PHE A 216 6.53 -23.28 -6.51
CA PHE A 216 6.32 -22.35 -7.63
C PHE A 216 5.45 -22.96 -8.73
N ASP A 217 5.73 -24.20 -9.12
CA ASP A 217 4.93 -24.97 -10.08
C ASP A 217 3.49 -25.15 -9.58
N THR A 218 3.31 -25.38 -8.28
CA THR A 218 1.99 -25.46 -7.64
C THR A 218 1.27 -24.11 -7.67
N ILE A 219 1.97 -23.01 -7.41
CA ILE A 219 1.41 -21.65 -7.43
C ILE A 219 0.87 -21.32 -8.82
N ILE A 220 1.64 -21.53 -9.89
CA ILE A 220 1.14 -21.27 -11.26
C ILE A 220 0.19 -22.37 -11.76
N GLY A 221 0.31 -23.58 -11.20
CA GLY A 221 -0.45 -24.78 -11.52
C GLY A 221 -1.80 -24.90 -10.80
N THR A 222 -2.15 -23.97 -9.92
CA THR A 222 -3.40 -23.99 -9.15
C THR A 222 -4.47 -23.07 -9.73
N ASP A 223 -5.70 -23.55 -9.73
CA ASP A 223 -6.91 -22.73 -9.88
C ASP A 223 -7.34 -22.28 -8.46
N TYR A 224 -7.04 -21.04 -8.09
CA TYR A 224 -7.38 -20.46 -6.79
C TYR A 224 -8.84 -20.02 -6.74
N GLU A 225 -9.47 -20.11 -5.58
CA GLU A 225 -10.79 -19.53 -5.34
C GLU A 225 -10.67 -18.14 -4.69
N VAL A 226 -11.43 -17.17 -5.17
CA VAL A 226 -11.50 -15.83 -4.56
C VAL A 226 -12.29 -15.89 -3.26
N HIS A 227 -11.63 -15.54 -2.16
CA HIS A 227 -12.24 -15.50 -0.83
C HIS A 227 -13.14 -14.27 -0.64
N PHE A 228 -14.22 -14.40 0.15
CA PHE A 228 -15.19 -13.31 0.38
C PHE A 228 -14.60 -12.10 1.11
N ASN A 229 -13.55 -12.31 1.92
CA ASN A 229 -12.80 -11.25 2.59
C ASN A 229 -11.78 -10.60 1.64
N SER A 230 -12.30 -9.93 0.61
CA SER A 230 -11.55 -9.24 -0.44
C SER A 230 -12.14 -7.85 -0.66
N ASP A 231 -11.28 -6.86 -0.84
CA ASP A 231 -11.67 -5.46 -1.06
C ASP A 231 -10.65 -4.73 -1.96
N ARG A 232 -10.63 -3.39 -1.92
CA ARG A 232 -9.69 -2.58 -2.71
C ARG A 232 -8.24 -2.67 -2.22
N THR A 233 -8.00 -3.08 -0.97
CA THR A 233 -6.65 -3.30 -0.42
C THR A 233 -6.02 -4.56 -1.00
N GLY A 234 -6.84 -5.57 -1.30
CA GLY A 234 -6.40 -6.77 -2.00
C GLY A 234 -7.48 -7.84 -2.11
N VAL A 235 -7.24 -8.77 -3.05
CA VAL A 235 -8.10 -9.92 -3.31
C VAL A 235 -7.48 -11.16 -2.70
N ARG A 236 -8.08 -11.66 -1.63
CA ARG A 236 -7.59 -12.82 -0.89
C ARG A 236 -7.98 -14.10 -1.63
N LEU A 237 -7.07 -15.06 -1.67
CA LEU A 237 -7.23 -16.30 -2.41
C LEU A 237 -7.19 -17.50 -1.47
N ILE A 238 -7.97 -18.53 -1.81
CA ILE A 238 -7.97 -19.84 -1.18
C ILE A 238 -7.19 -20.77 -2.11
N GLY A 239 -6.15 -21.42 -1.58
CA GLY A 239 -5.30 -22.32 -2.33
C GLY A 239 -4.34 -23.12 -1.44
N PRO A 240 -3.40 -23.85 -2.06
CA PRO A 240 -2.45 -24.69 -1.35
C PRO A 240 -1.48 -23.84 -0.52
N LYS A 241 -1.00 -24.43 0.57
CA LYS A 241 0.05 -23.85 1.41
C LYS A 241 1.42 -24.23 0.84
N PRO A 242 2.38 -23.30 0.80
CA PRO A 242 3.75 -23.62 0.40
C PRO A 242 4.46 -24.53 1.40
N GLU A 243 5.38 -25.36 0.92
CA GLU A 243 6.32 -26.13 1.74
C GLU A 243 7.51 -25.28 2.21
N TRP A 244 7.81 -24.20 1.50
CA TRP A 244 8.88 -23.22 1.78
C TRP A 244 10.30 -23.76 1.57
N ALA A 245 11.18 -22.95 0.96
CA ALA A 245 12.59 -23.31 0.78
C ALA A 245 13.47 -23.04 2.02
N ARG A 246 12.89 -22.45 3.06
CA ARG A 246 13.58 -22.03 4.28
C ARG A 246 12.70 -22.32 5.51
N THR A 247 13.34 -22.42 6.66
CA THR A 247 12.69 -22.83 7.92
C THR A 247 12.12 -21.67 8.73
N ASP A 248 12.60 -20.45 8.52
CA ASP A 248 12.11 -19.21 9.12
C ASP A 248 12.62 -17.97 8.34
N GLY A 249 12.16 -16.77 8.72
CA GLY A 249 12.59 -15.49 8.17
C GLY A 249 13.69 -14.79 8.97
N GLY A 250 14.33 -15.49 9.92
CA GLY A 250 15.35 -14.93 10.80
C GLY A 250 14.88 -13.71 11.59
N ALA A 251 15.68 -12.65 11.59
CA ALA A 251 15.39 -11.41 12.34
C ALA A 251 14.15 -10.64 11.84
N ALA A 252 13.62 -10.97 10.66
CA ALA A 252 12.40 -10.38 10.13
C ALA A 252 11.12 -11.06 10.65
N GLY A 253 11.22 -12.27 11.20
CA GLY A 253 10.10 -13.01 11.76
C GLY A 253 10.27 -14.51 11.68
N LEU A 254 9.47 -15.24 12.48
CA LEU A 254 9.56 -16.69 12.62
C LEU A 254 8.95 -17.46 11.44
N HIS A 255 8.07 -16.86 10.66
CA HIS A 255 7.44 -17.55 9.53
C HIS A 255 8.38 -17.55 8.32
N PRO A 256 8.51 -18.67 7.57
CA PRO A 256 9.28 -18.73 6.32
C PRO A 256 8.85 -17.76 5.22
N SER A 257 7.71 -17.08 5.36
CA SER A 257 7.33 -16.01 4.42
C SER A 257 7.88 -14.65 4.82
N ASN A 258 8.41 -14.49 6.05
CA ASN A 258 8.86 -13.20 6.55
C ASN A 258 10.19 -12.75 5.92
N ILE A 259 10.24 -11.50 5.48
CA ILE A 259 11.44 -10.82 4.99
C ILE A 259 11.55 -9.45 5.64
N HIS A 260 12.76 -8.88 5.65
CA HIS A 260 12.93 -7.50 6.10
C HIS A 260 12.06 -6.59 5.24
N ASP A 261 11.30 -5.72 5.89
CA ASP A 261 10.22 -5.00 5.25
C ASP A 261 10.71 -4.23 4.00
N THR A 262 10.02 -4.48 2.89
CA THR A 262 10.42 -4.12 1.53
C THR A 262 9.21 -3.55 0.78
N PRO A 263 9.41 -2.74 -0.27
CA PRO A 263 8.32 -2.22 -1.06
C PRO A 263 7.61 -3.31 -1.88
N TYR A 264 6.30 -3.23 -1.95
CA TYR A 264 5.44 -4.06 -2.78
C TYR A 264 5.03 -3.37 -4.08
N SER A 265 4.62 -4.18 -5.05
CA SER A 265 3.98 -3.72 -6.28
C SER A 265 2.47 -3.97 -6.21
N VAL A 266 1.66 -3.06 -6.77
CA VAL A 266 0.24 -3.34 -7.02
C VAL A 266 0.12 -4.55 -7.94
N GLY A 267 -0.73 -5.51 -7.56
CA GLY A 267 -0.89 -6.79 -8.25
C GLY A 267 0.16 -7.86 -7.88
N ALA A 268 1.06 -7.60 -6.92
CA ALA A 268 1.90 -8.65 -6.35
C ALA A 268 1.04 -9.68 -5.60
N LEU A 269 1.37 -10.96 -5.74
CA LEU A 269 0.79 -12.03 -4.93
C LEU A 269 1.57 -12.13 -3.63
N ASP A 270 1.07 -11.52 -2.56
CA ASP A 270 1.74 -11.49 -1.26
C ASP A 270 1.33 -12.69 -0.39
N PHE A 271 2.30 -13.35 0.25
CA PHE A 271 2.06 -14.47 1.16
C PHE A 271 2.11 -14.03 2.62
N THR A 272 0.97 -13.54 3.11
CA THR A 272 0.75 -13.21 4.53
C THR A 272 0.71 -14.49 5.38
N GLY A 273 1.87 -14.94 5.84
CA GLY A 273 2.03 -16.31 6.33
C GLY A 273 1.86 -17.31 5.18
N ASP A 274 0.95 -18.28 5.34
CA ASP A 274 0.58 -19.24 4.28
C ASP A 274 -0.59 -18.77 3.40
N THR A 275 -1.14 -17.58 3.66
CA THR A 275 -2.35 -17.11 2.96
C THR A 275 -2.01 -16.13 1.83
N PRO A 276 -2.32 -16.46 0.56
CA PRO A 276 -2.07 -15.58 -0.57
C PRO A 276 -3.11 -14.44 -0.69
N ILE A 277 -2.64 -13.24 -1.02
CA ILE A 277 -3.47 -12.07 -1.35
C ILE A 277 -2.87 -11.30 -2.53
N LEU A 278 -3.68 -10.98 -3.53
CA LEU A 278 -3.30 -10.08 -4.62
C LEU A 278 -3.47 -8.63 -4.15
N LEU A 279 -2.38 -7.89 -4.05
CA LEU A 279 -2.42 -6.50 -3.56
C LEU A 279 -3.16 -5.59 -4.54
N GLY A 280 -4.17 -4.88 -4.04
CA GLY A 280 -5.02 -3.99 -4.82
C GLY A 280 -4.48 -2.56 -4.92
N PRO A 281 -5.20 -1.65 -5.61
CA PRO A 281 -4.78 -0.27 -5.77
C PRO A 281 -4.84 0.55 -4.47
N ASP A 282 -5.57 0.10 -3.45
CA ASP A 282 -5.57 0.68 -2.09
C ASP A 282 -4.70 -0.15 -1.12
N GLY A 283 -3.86 -1.05 -1.66
CA GLY A 283 -3.05 -1.98 -0.89
C GLY A 283 -1.82 -1.35 -0.24
N PRO A 284 -1.13 -2.12 0.64
CA PRO A 284 0.03 -1.65 1.39
C PRO A 284 1.22 -1.38 0.48
N SER A 285 2.02 -0.36 0.81
CA SER A 285 3.25 -0.05 0.07
C SER A 285 4.45 -0.83 0.56
N LEU A 286 4.67 -0.89 1.87
CA LEU A 286 5.82 -1.51 2.49
C LEU A 286 5.33 -2.63 3.42
N GLY A 287 6.01 -3.76 3.40
CA GLY A 287 5.70 -4.88 4.30
C GLY A 287 6.72 -6.00 4.22
N GLY A 288 6.58 -6.99 5.11
CA GLY A 288 7.61 -7.99 5.38
C GLY A 288 7.25 -9.41 4.99
N PHE A 289 6.62 -9.60 3.81
CA PHE A 289 6.27 -10.91 3.27
C PHE A 289 6.74 -11.09 1.82
N VAL A 290 6.97 -12.33 1.41
CA VAL A 290 7.44 -12.66 0.06
C VAL A 290 6.32 -12.61 -0.99
N CYS A 291 6.71 -12.32 -2.23
CA CYS A 291 5.83 -12.22 -3.39
C CYS A 291 6.43 -13.00 -4.58
N PRO A 292 5.95 -14.21 -4.92
CA PRO A 292 6.56 -15.03 -5.97
C PRO A 292 6.23 -14.58 -7.39
N VAL A 293 5.11 -13.90 -7.60
CA VAL A 293 4.66 -13.41 -8.91
C VAL A 293 4.00 -12.04 -8.79
N THR A 294 4.04 -11.27 -9.86
CA THR A 294 3.36 -9.97 -9.97
C THR A 294 2.51 -9.90 -11.24
N VAL A 295 1.22 -9.58 -11.09
CA VAL A 295 0.30 -9.35 -12.23
C VAL A 295 0.80 -8.16 -13.05
N VAL A 296 0.92 -8.37 -14.36
CA VAL A 296 1.42 -7.31 -15.25
C VAL A 296 0.49 -6.11 -15.25
N ALA A 297 1.05 -4.91 -15.41
CA ALA A 297 0.33 -3.65 -15.30
C ALA A 297 -0.93 -3.61 -16.18
N ALA A 298 -0.87 -4.24 -17.36
CA ALA A 298 -2.00 -4.29 -18.29
C ALA A 298 -3.15 -5.23 -17.88
N ASP A 299 -2.91 -6.19 -17.00
CA ASP A 299 -3.91 -7.17 -16.54
C ASP A 299 -4.47 -6.84 -15.15
N ARG A 300 -3.92 -5.83 -14.46
CA ARG A 300 -4.38 -5.39 -13.14
C ARG A 300 -5.87 -5.06 -13.08
N TRP A 301 -6.48 -4.62 -14.20
CA TRP A 301 -7.92 -4.35 -14.28
C TRP A 301 -8.80 -5.56 -13.93
N LYS A 302 -8.31 -6.79 -14.19
CA LYS A 302 -9.05 -8.02 -13.89
C LYS A 302 -9.30 -8.16 -12.39
N LEU A 303 -8.38 -7.69 -11.54
CA LEU A 303 -8.54 -7.71 -10.07
C LEU A 303 -9.80 -6.92 -9.65
N GLY A 304 -10.13 -5.83 -10.35
CA GLY A 304 -11.33 -5.04 -10.08
C GLY A 304 -12.64 -5.76 -10.40
N GLN A 305 -12.59 -6.85 -11.17
CA GLN A 305 -13.76 -7.64 -11.58
C GLN A 305 -13.86 -9.00 -10.90
N LEU A 306 -12.85 -9.43 -10.14
CA LEU A 306 -12.90 -10.66 -9.36
C LEU A 306 -14.01 -10.58 -8.31
N CYS A 307 -14.85 -11.61 -8.27
CA CYS A 307 -15.91 -11.78 -7.27
C CYS A 307 -15.60 -12.95 -6.34
N PRO A 308 -16.11 -12.95 -5.09
CA PRO A 308 -16.07 -14.14 -4.24
C PRO A 308 -16.61 -15.38 -4.95
N GLY A 309 -15.87 -16.49 -4.86
CA GLY A 309 -16.16 -17.76 -5.54
C GLY A 309 -15.68 -17.84 -7.00
N ASP A 310 -15.17 -16.76 -7.59
CA ASP A 310 -14.51 -16.85 -8.90
C ASP A 310 -13.23 -17.70 -8.79
N THR A 311 -12.82 -18.29 -9.91
CA THR A 311 -11.57 -19.05 -10.02
C THR A 311 -10.49 -18.24 -10.72
N VAL A 312 -9.25 -18.24 -10.22
CA VAL A 312 -8.11 -17.50 -10.76
C VAL A 312 -6.93 -18.42 -11.01
N ARG A 313 -6.36 -18.34 -12.22
CA ARG A 313 -5.13 -19.02 -12.64
C ARG A 313 -4.06 -17.99 -12.97
N PHE A 314 -2.86 -18.18 -12.44
CA PHE A 314 -1.70 -17.37 -12.84
C PHE A 314 -1.06 -17.96 -14.10
N VAL A 315 -0.83 -17.13 -15.10
CA VAL A 315 -0.20 -17.53 -16.36
C VAL A 315 1.09 -16.72 -16.54
N PRO A 316 2.26 -17.31 -16.28
CA PRO A 316 3.53 -16.63 -16.50
C PRO A 316 3.69 -16.21 -17.96
N ILE A 317 4.11 -14.97 -18.19
CA ILE A 317 4.46 -14.44 -19.51
C ILE A 317 5.85 -13.81 -19.45
N ARG A 318 6.49 -13.68 -20.62
CA ARG A 318 7.66 -12.80 -20.76
C ARG A 318 7.24 -11.34 -20.55
N ALA A 319 7.99 -10.60 -19.75
CA ALA A 319 7.67 -9.20 -19.42
C ALA A 319 7.52 -8.32 -20.68
N GLU A 320 8.36 -8.54 -21.70
CA GLU A 320 8.28 -7.82 -23.00
C GLU A 320 6.96 -8.04 -23.77
N ARG A 321 6.16 -9.07 -23.41
CA ARG A 321 4.88 -9.39 -24.05
C ARG A 321 3.68 -8.76 -23.34
N ALA A 322 3.90 -8.13 -22.19
CA ALA A 322 2.89 -7.33 -21.52
C ALA A 322 2.44 -6.18 -22.43
N ALA A 323 1.15 -5.91 -22.46
CA ALA A 323 0.65 -4.75 -23.20
C ALA A 323 1.05 -3.46 -22.46
N PRO A 324 1.27 -2.33 -23.16
CA PRO A 324 1.54 -1.07 -22.49
C PRO A 324 0.35 -0.63 -21.62
N MET A 325 0.62 -0.07 -20.44
CA MET A 325 -0.44 0.41 -19.54
C MET A 325 -1.31 1.51 -20.19
N ALA A 326 -0.68 2.35 -21.03
CA ALA A 326 -1.37 3.41 -21.76
C ALA A 326 -2.34 2.89 -22.84
N ALA A 327 -2.18 1.64 -23.30
CA ALA A 327 -3.00 1.10 -24.40
C ALA A 327 -4.47 0.89 -23.98
N LEU A 328 -5.37 1.14 -24.92
CA LEU A 328 -6.80 0.81 -24.87
C LEU A 328 -7.21 0.09 -26.15
N GLY A 329 -8.38 -0.55 -26.15
CA GLY A 329 -8.88 -1.31 -27.31
C GLY A 329 -8.14 -2.63 -27.52
N PRO A 330 -8.01 -3.13 -28.77
CA PRO A 330 -7.50 -4.49 -29.02
C PRO A 330 -6.05 -4.68 -28.55
N ALA A 331 -5.23 -3.62 -28.58
CA ALA A 331 -3.85 -3.64 -28.10
C ALA A 331 -3.75 -3.90 -26.59
N ARG A 332 -4.79 -3.54 -25.82
CA ARG A 332 -4.88 -3.84 -24.38
C ARG A 332 -5.17 -5.32 -24.10
N ARG A 333 -5.68 -6.05 -25.11
CA ARG A 333 -6.07 -7.48 -25.03
C ARG A 333 -7.15 -7.79 -23.98
N ALA A 334 -7.90 -6.79 -23.51
CA ALA A 334 -8.97 -6.98 -22.54
C ALA A 334 -10.22 -7.66 -23.14
N GLY A 335 -10.43 -7.54 -24.46
CA GLY A 335 -11.54 -8.17 -25.19
C GLY A 335 -11.38 -9.68 -25.42
N TRP A 336 -10.37 -10.32 -24.82
CA TRP A 336 -10.08 -11.74 -24.96
C TRP A 336 -9.73 -12.33 -23.59
N GLN A 337 -10.34 -13.46 -23.23
CA GLN A 337 -10.24 -14.01 -21.87
C GLN A 337 -8.98 -14.87 -21.63
N PRO A 338 -8.60 -15.82 -22.52
CA PRO A 338 -7.36 -16.58 -22.35
C PRO A 338 -6.07 -15.74 -22.40
N VAL A 339 -5.11 -16.04 -21.55
CA VAL A 339 -3.76 -15.47 -21.63
C VAL A 339 -2.91 -16.32 -22.57
N LEU A 340 -2.54 -15.76 -23.72
CA LEU A 340 -1.66 -16.43 -24.67
C LEU A 340 -0.21 -16.35 -24.17
N SER A 341 0.33 -17.48 -23.70
CA SER A 341 1.70 -17.59 -23.23
C SER A 341 2.40 -18.82 -23.75
N THR A 342 3.70 -18.70 -24.02
CA THR A 342 4.61 -19.83 -24.23
C THR A 342 5.53 -20.07 -23.02
N GLY A 343 5.29 -19.39 -21.90
CA GLY A 343 6.09 -19.43 -20.68
C GLY A 343 6.53 -18.04 -20.19
N GLY A 344 7.09 -18.02 -18.98
CA GLY A 344 7.71 -16.84 -18.36
C GLY A 344 9.09 -16.50 -18.95
N ASP A 345 9.77 -15.55 -18.29
CA ASP A 345 11.16 -15.21 -18.62
C ASP A 345 12.16 -16.31 -18.17
N GLY A 346 11.78 -17.16 -17.19
CA GLY A 346 12.60 -18.26 -16.69
C GLY A 346 13.85 -17.78 -15.94
N ASP A 347 13.75 -16.62 -15.29
CA ASP A 347 14.83 -15.93 -14.59
C ASP A 347 14.68 -15.97 -13.06
N ASP A 348 13.71 -16.71 -12.54
CA ASP A 348 13.42 -16.82 -11.10
C ASP A 348 13.03 -15.50 -10.43
N GLY A 349 12.70 -14.49 -11.24
CA GLY A 349 12.55 -13.12 -10.80
C GLY A 349 13.88 -12.41 -10.52
N ILE A 350 15.04 -12.97 -10.89
CA ILE A 350 16.38 -12.38 -10.70
C ILE A 350 16.93 -11.91 -12.04
N LEU A 351 16.98 -10.58 -12.21
CA LEU A 351 17.43 -9.93 -13.44
C LEU A 351 18.95 -9.83 -13.54
N ARG A 352 19.62 -9.61 -12.40
CA ARG A 352 21.08 -9.44 -12.30
C ARG A 352 21.52 -9.68 -10.86
N ARG A 353 22.70 -10.25 -10.67
CA ARG A 353 23.44 -10.25 -9.39
C ARG A 353 24.81 -9.64 -9.61
N THR A 354 25.28 -8.89 -8.63
CA THR A 354 26.66 -8.41 -8.58
C THR A 354 27.26 -8.82 -7.25
N ASP A 355 28.35 -9.58 -7.32
CA ASP A 355 29.14 -9.92 -6.15
C ASP A 355 29.97 -8.70 -5.71
N ALA A 356 30.18 -8.55 -4.42
CA ALA A 356 31.02 -7.52 -3.83
C ALA A 356 31.87 -8.13 -2.71
N ASP A 357 33.11 -7.68 -2.58
CA ASP A 357 34.05 -8.19 -1.57
C ASP A 357 33.71 -7.72 -0.13
N ASP A 358 32.77 -6.77 0.03
CA ASP A 358 32.50 -6.02 1.27
C ASP A 358 31.06 -6.22 1.83
N ASP A 359 30.49 -7.41 1.72
CA ASP A 359 29.12 -7.77 2.16
C ASP A 359 27.98 -6.96 1.49
N THR A 360 28.27 -6.14 0.47
CA THR A 360 27.29 -5.29 -0.23
C THR A 360 26.71 -5.88 -1.51
N ALA A 361 26.82 -7.20 -1.72
CA ALA A 361 26.30 -7.89 -2.90
C ALA A 361 24.88 -7.42 -3.28
N VAL A 362 24.65 -7.12 -4.56
CA VAL A 362 23.39 -6.53 -5.03
C VAL A 362 22.62 -7.55 -5.85
N THR A 363 21.35 -7.76 -5.51
CA THR A 363 20.42 -8.56 -6.30
C THR A 363 19.34 -7.66 -6.89
N TYR A 364 19.25 -7.64 -8.21
CA TYR A 364 18.21 -6.93 -8.96
C TYR A 364 17.10 -7.91 -9.29
N ARG A 365 15.94 -7.72 -8.67
CA ARG A 365 14.77 -8.58 -8.83
C ARG A 365 13.69 -7.91 -9.66
N ARG A 366 12.94 -8.71 -10.40
CA ARG A 366 11.77 -8.27 -11.17
C ARG A 366 10.63 -7.96 -10.22
N ALA A 367 10.02 -6.78 -10.34
CA ALA A 367 8.89 -6.35 -9.52
C ALA A 367 7.69 -5.97 -10.40
N GLY A 368 7.25 -6.93 -11.24
CA GLY A 368 6.30 -6.69 -12.34
C GLY A 368 7.01 -6.47 -13.69
N ASP A 369 6.24 -6.13 -14.71
CA ASP A 369 6.75 -5.63 -15.99
C ASP A 369 7.17 -4.14 -15.94
N ASP A 370 6.80 -3.45 -14.85
CA ASP A 370 6.96 -2.02 -14.64
C ASP A 370 7.85 -1.65 -13.44
N GLY A 371 8.70 -2.57 -12.95
CA GLY A 371 9.58 -2.26 -11.83
C GLY A 371 10.74 -3.23 -11.58
N VAL A 372 11.73 -2.73 -10.84
CA VAL A 372 12.89 -3.48 -10.32
C VAL A 372 12.99 -3.27 -8.82
N LEU A 373 13.17 -4.36 -8.07
CA LEU A 373 13.51 -4.34 -6.64
C LEU A 373 15.01 -4.62 -6.49
N ILE A 374 15.73 -3.68 -5.92
CA ILE A 374 17.17 -3.77 -5.68
C ILE A 374 17.35 -4.18 -4.23
N GLU A 375 18.09 -5.25 -3.96
CA GLU A 375 18.34 -5.76 -2.62
C GLU A 375 19.83 -5.81 -2.32
N TYR A 376 20.24 -5.29 -1.16
CA TYR A 376 21.65 -5.19 -0.76
C TYR A 376 22.03 -6.20 0.34
N GLY A 377 23.15 -6.89 0.17
CA GLY A 377 23.81 -7.73 1.16
C GLY A 377 23.05 -8.99 1.56
N ALA A 378 23.38 -9.57 2.70
CA ALA A 378 22.62 -10.68 3.28
C ALA A 378 21.24 -10.22 3.79
N MET A 379 20.33 -11.17 4.04
CA MET A 379 19.03 -10.91 4.65
C MET A 379 19.20 -10.70 6.17
N THR A 380 19.81 -9.59 6.53
CA THR A 380 20.08 -9.15 7.90
C THR A 380 19.65 -7.71 8.10
N LEU A 381 19.38 -7.34 9.36
CA LEU A 381 19.17 -5.95 9.73
C LEU A 381 20.51 -5.24 9.92
N ASP A 382 20.96 -4.56 8.86
CA ASP A 382 22.18 -3.74 8.86
C ASP A 382 21.88 -2.31 8.39
N ILE A 383 22.16 -1.35 9.28
CA ILE A 383 22.01 0.09 9.01
C ILE A 383 22.99 0.56 7.91
N GLY A 384 24.12 -0.12 7.73
CA GLY A 384 25.05 0.11 6.62
C GLY A 384 24.45 -0.23 5.25
N LEU A 385 23.69 -1.32 5.15
CA LEU A 385 22.95 -1.66 3.92
C LEU A 385 21.83 -0.65 3.67
N ARG A 386 21.11 -0.21 4.73
CA ARG A 386 20.12 0.86 4.61
C ARG A 386 20.73 2.20 4.17
N ALA A 387 21.93 2.51 4.67
CA ALA A 387 22.72 3.65 4.25
C ALA A 387 23.05 3.60 2.75
N ARG A 388 23.44 2.43 2.23
CA ARG A 388 23.67 2.24 0.79
C ARG A 388 22.40 2.44 -0.05
N VAL A 389 21.28 1.87 0.40
CA VAL A 389 19.94 2.12 -0.20
C VAL A 389 19.64 3.61 -0.27
N HIS A 390 19.95 4.36 0.79
CA HIS A 390 19.72 5.81 0.81
C HIS A 390 20.59 6.55 -0.20
N ALA A 391 21.87 6.19 -0.30
CA ALA A 391 22.78 6.81 -1.25
C ALA A 391 22.29 6.62 -2.69
N LEU A 392 21.84 5.41 -3.05
CA LEU A 392 21.24 5.17 -4.36
C LEU A 392 19.93 5.97 -4.55
N HIS A 393 19.07 5.99 -3.54
CA HIS A 393 17.80 6.72 -3.57
C HIS A 393 18.01 8.22 -3.85
N GLU A 394 18.87 8.90 -3.09
CA GLU A 394 19.17 10.31 -3.28
C GLU A 394 19.84 10.57 -4.64
N HIS A 395 20.78 9.70 -5.04
CA HIS A 395 21.43 9.83 -6.34
C HIS A 395 20.43 9.74 -7.51
N LEU A 396 19.45 8.83 -7.46
CA LEU A 396 18.41 8.72 -8.48
C LEU A 396 17.43 9.90 -8.44
N LEU A 397 17.12 10.45 -7.26
CA LEU A 397 16.33 11.67 -7.12
C LEU A 397 17.04 12.87 -7.75
N GLU A 398 18.36 13.00 -7.54
CA GLU A 398 19.18 14.07 -8.13
C GLU A 398 19.31 13.91 -9.66
N LEU A 399 19.53 12.68 -10.14
CA LEU A 399 19.63 12.38 -11.57
C LEU A 399 18.30 12.58 -12.30
N ALA A 400 17.18 12.37 -11.60
CA ALA A 400 15.81 12.43 -12.10
C ALA A 400 15.60 11.79 -13.49
N PRO A 401 15.96 10.50 -13.70
CA PRO A 401 15.79 9.85 -15.00
C PRO A 401 14.35 9.89 -15.50
N ARG A 402 14.18 10.30 -16.75
CA ARG A 402 12.86 10.29 -17.40
C ARG A 402 12.32 8.86 -17.46
N GLY A 403 11.11 8.65 -16.93
CA GLY A 403 10.43 7.37 -16.95
C GLY A 403 10.38 6.66 -15.60
N ILE A 404 11.14 7.12 -14.59
CA ILE A 404 10.90 6.69 -13.20
C ILE A 404 9.61 7.34 -12.69
N VAL A 405 8.75 6.52 -12.09
CA VAL A 405 7.43 6.92 -11.56
C VAL A 405 7.49 7.06 -10.03
N ASP A 406 8.08 6.09 -9.35
CA ASP A 406 8.23 6.07 -7.90
C ASP A 406 9.58 5.43 -7.51
N LEU A 407 10.20 5.98 -6.46
CA LEU A 407 11.37 5.41 -5.77
C LEU A 407 10.96 5.13 -4.33
N THR A 408 10.92 3.86 -3.93
CA THR A 408 10.41 3.47 -2.61
C THR A 408 11.50 2.71 -1.85
N PRO A 409 12.10 3.29 -0.80
CA PRO A 409 13.11 2.61 0.00
C PRO A 409 12.46 1.66 1.02
N GLY A 410 12.97 0.43 1.09
CA GLY A 410 12.75 -0.53 2.16
C GLY A 410 13.87 -0.50 3.22
N VAL A 411 13.95 -1.55 4.04
CA VAL A 411 15.02 -1.67 5.05
C VAL A 411 16.38 -1.91 4.41
N ARG A 412 16.46 -2.82 3.45
CA ARG A 412 17.69 -3.20 2.73
C ARG A 412 17.49 -3.25 1.21
N SER A 413 16.47 -2.55 0.75
CA SER A 413 16.03 -2.60 -0.63
C SER A 413 15.58 -1.24 -1.14
N LEU A 414 15.61 -1.06 -2.46
CA LEU A 414 15.01 0.08 -3.17
C LEU A 414 14.17 -0.48 -4.31
N GLN A 415 12.88 -0.19 -4.32
CA GLN A 415 12.04 -0.44 -5.49
C GLN A 415 12.03 0.78 -6.39
N VAL A 416 12.33 0.57 -7.67
CA VAL A 416 12.25 1.57 -8.73
C VAL A 416 11.12 1.17 -9.67
N LYS A 417 10.03 1.94 -9.63
CA LYS A 417 8.90 1.79 -10.55
C LYS A 417 9.09 2.68 -11.76
N VAL A 418 8.80 2.17 -12.95
CA VAL A 418 8.99 2.89 -14.21
C VAL A 418 7.76 2.83 -15.11
N ASP A 419 7.66 3.77 -16.04
CA ASP A 419 6.87 3.59 -17.26
C ASP A 419 7.74 2.84 -18.28
N PRO A 420 7.50 1.54 -18.55
CA PRO A 420 8.33 0.74 -19.44
C PRO A 420 8.25 1.20 -20.91
N ALA A 421 7.26 2.02 -21.29
CA ALA A 421 7.20 2.64 -22.61
C ALA A 421 8.20 3.80 -22.76
N VAL A 422 8.63 4.40 -21.65
CA VAL A 422 9.59 5.51 -21.60
C VAL A 422 10.98 5.02 -21.21
N LEU A 423 11.06 4.19 -20.16
CA LEU A 423 12.30 3.61 -19.65
C LEU A 423 12.14 2.09 -19.52
N PRO A 424 12.47 1.32 -20.57
CA PRO A 424 12.40 -0.14 -20.52
C PRO A 424 13.29 -0.71 -19.41
N VAL A 425 12.83 -1.77 -18.74
CA VAL A 425 13.54 -2.41 -17.61
C VAL A 425 15.01 -2.75 -17.94
N ARG A 426 15.31 -3.21 -19.16
CA ARG A 426 16.70 -3.46 -19.58
C ARG A 426 17.60 -2.22 -19.47
N MET A 427 17.09 -1.05 -19.86
CA MET A 427 17.83 0.21 -19.79
C MET A 427 17.92 0.71 -18.35
N LEU A 428 16.87 0.47 -17.54
CA LEU A 428 16.92 0.73 -16.12
C LEU A 428 18.05 -0.06 -15.44
N LEU A 429 18.22 -1.35 -15.76
CA LEU A 429 19.30 -2.16 -15.17
C LEU A 429 20.70 -1.62 -15.48
N ASP A 430 20.90 -1.10 -16.69
CA ASP A 430 22.18 -0.49 -17.08
C ASP A 430 22.39 0.84 -16.33
N LEU A 431 21.36 1.69 -16.26
CA LEU A 431 21.39 2.92 -15.48
C LEU A 431 21.69 2.66 -14.00
N LEU A 432 21.05 1.65 -13.40
CA LEU A 432 21.27 1.30 -12.00
C LEU A 432 22.70 0.80 -11.75
N ALA A 433 23.27 0.02 -12.68
CA ALA A 433 24.65 -0.43 -12.56
C ALA A 433 25.65 0.73 -12.68
N GLU A 434 25.39 1.70 -13.56
CA GLU A 434 26.20 2.92 -13.67
C GLU A 434 26.08 3.80 -12.41
N ALA A 435 24.87 3.94 -11.86
CA ALA A 435 24.62 4.68 -10.63
C ALA A 435 25.39 4.05 -9.46
N GLU A 436 25.31 2.72 -9.29
CA GLU A 436 25.98 1.99 -8.20
C GLU A 436 27.50 2.20 -8.19
N GLN A 437 28.14 2.29 -9.36
CA GLN A 437 29.58 2.55 -9.49
C GLN A 437 29.98 3.97 -9.07
N GLN A 438 29.06 4.92 -9.11
CA GLN A 438 29.31 6.33 -8.78
C GLN A 438 29.05 6.64 -7.30
N LEU A 439 28.37 5.75 -6.58
CA LEU A 439 28.04 5.98 -5.18
C LEU A 439 29.29 5.99 -4.30
N PRO A 440 29.39 6.93 -3.34
CA PRO A 440 30.51 6.95 -2.40
C PRO A 440 30.54 5.69 -1.53
N ALA A 441 31.71 5.40 -0.95
CA ALA A 441 31.82 4.33 0.05
C ALA A 441 30.79 4.54 1.16
N SER A 442 30.14 3.46 1.62
CA SER A 442 29.07 3.53 2.62
C SER A 442 29.51 4.23 3.92
N ASP A 443 30.77 4.06 4.31
CA ASP A 443 31.39 4.73 5.48
C ASP A 443 31.41 6.25 5.41
N ALA A 444 31.38 6.82 4.21
CA ALA A 444 31.36 8.26 4.02
C ALA A 444 29.95 8.86 4.17
N LEU A 445 28.91 8.03 4.40
CA LEU A 445 27.55 8.51 4.49
C LEU A 445 27.35 9.37 5.75
N VAL A 446 26.89 10.59 5.49
CA VAL A 446 26.39 11.55 6.47
C VAL A 446 25.03 12.03 5.98
N VAL A 447 23.99 11.89 6.80
CA VAL A 447 22.63 12.28 6.44
C VAL A 447 22.01 13.18 7.50
N PRO A 448 21.17 14.16 7.10
CA PRO A 448 20.32 14.88 8.04
C PRO A 448 19.48 13.90 8.86
N SER A 449 19.49 14.06 10.18
CA SER A 449 18.85 13.14 11.11
C SER A 449 18.45 13.89 12.39
N ARG A 450 17.27 14.54 12.32
CA ARG A 450 16.71 15.22 13.49
C ARG A 450 16.15 14.21 14.49
N THR A 451 16.18 14.57 15.76
CA THR A 451 15.51 13.83 16.83
C THR A 451 14.09 14.38 16.97
N VAL A 452 13.09 13.51 16.87
CA VAL A 452 11.66 13.83 17.02
C VAL A 452 11.18 13.29 18.36
N HIS A 453 10.80 14.18 19.27
CA HIS A 453 10.34 13.81 20.61
C HIS A 453 8.82 13.61 20.59
N LEU A 454 8.36 12.36 20.76
CA LEU A 454 6.96 11.99 20.71
C LEU A 454 6.42 11.57 22.09
N PRO A 455 5.18 11.96 22.45
CA PRO A 455 4.52 11.45 23.65
C PRO A 455 4.17 9.98 23.45
N LEU A 456 4.36 9.14 24.47
CA LEU A 456 3.93 7.75 24.47
C LEU A 456 3.09 7.45 25.71
N SER A 457 1.81 7.15 25.50
CA SER A 457 0.94 6.51 26.49
C SER A 457 1.30 5.03 26.53
N TRP A 458 2.02 4.62 27.58
CA TRP A 458 2.47 3.24 27.78
C TRP A 458 1.28 2.33 28.08
N ASP A 459 1.20 1.18 27.40
CA ASP A 459 0.15 0.19 27.63
C ASP A 459 -1.29 0.75 27.49
N ASP A 460 -1.45 1.69 26.55
CA ASP A 460 -2.65 2.51 26.36
C ASP A 460 -3.97 1.71 26.31
N PRO A 461 -5.06 2.19 26.93
CA PRO A 461 -6.36 1.51 26.97
C PRO A 461 -6.90 1.09 25.58
N SER A 462 -6.66 1.89 24.53
CA SER A 462 -7.14 1.55 23.19
C SER A 462 -6.38 0.37 22.56
N THR A 463 -5.10 0.19 22.91
CA THR A 463 -4.32 -0.98 22.48
C THR A 463 -4.77 -2.25 23.21
N ARG A 464 -5.14 -2.14 24.50
CA ARG A 464 -5.75 -3.24 25.27
C ARG A 464 -7.08 -3.67 24.66
N GLU A 465 -7.91 -2.71 24.25
CA GLU A 465 -9.16 -2.99 23.55
C GLU A 465 -8.91 -3.77 22.25
N ALA A 466 -7.90 -3.40 21.46
CA ALA A 466 -7.55 -4.11 20.23
C ALA A 466 -7.16 -5.57 20.49
N ILE A 467 -6.40 -5.83 21.57
CA ILE A 467 -6.05 -7.19 22.00
C ILE A 467 -7.31 -7.98 22.42
N THR A 468 -8.20 -7.37 23.20
CA THR A 468 -9.48 -7.99 23.61
C THR A 468 -10.33 -8.36 22.39
N ARG A 469 -10.48 -7.45 21.42
CA ARG A 469 -11.21 -7.72 20.17
C ARG A 469 -10.60 -8.88 19.39
N TYR A 470 -9.26 -8.93 19.31
CA TYR A 470 -8.55 -10.02 18.65
C TYR A 470 -8.80 -11.36 19.34
N MET A 471 -8.72 -11.41 20.67
CA MET A 471 -8.98 -12.65 21.42
C MET A 471 -10.41 -13.16 21.23
N HIS A 472 -11.40 -12.26 21.17
CA HIS A 472 -12.80 -12.65 20.99
C HIS A 472 -13.16 -13.03 19.55
N GLY A 473 -12.57 -12.34 18.56
CA GLY A 473 -12.99 -12.46 17.16
C GLY A 473 -12.07 -13.26 16.26
N VAL A 474 -10.83 -13.52 16.69
CA VAL A 474 -9.79 -14.09 15.82
C VAL A 474 -9.10 -15.28 16.48
N ARG A 475 -8.37 -15.05 17.59
CA ARG A 475 -7.55 -16.09 18.21
C ARG A 475 -7.22 -15.78 19.68
N ALA A 476 -7.91 -16.45 20.60
CA ALA A 476 -7.76 -16.22 22.03
C ALA A 476 -6.54 -16.90 22.65
N ASP A 477 -6.09 -18.01 22.06
CA ASP A 477 -5.02 -18.90 22.56
C ASP A 477 -3.63 -18.53 22.03
N ALA A 478 -3.50 -17.41 21.32
CA ALA A 478 -2.22 -17.00 20.76
C ALA A 478 -1.18 -16.72 21.85
N PRO A 479 0.11 -17.11 21.67
CA PRO A 479 1.14 -16.95 22.71
C PRO A 479 1.40 -15.52 23.20
N TRP A 480 1.02 -14.52 22.40
CA TRP A 480 1.15 -13.09 22.72
C TRP A 480 -0.07 -12.49 23.45
N CYS A 481 -1.11 -13.29 23.69
CA CYS A 481 -2.31 -12.92 24.45
C CYS A 481 -2.21 -13.45 25.90
N PRO A 482 -2.81 -12.76 26.89
CA PRO A 482 -3.62 -11.56 26.77
C PRO A 482 -2.81 -10.24 26.81
N TRP A 483 -1.48 -10.31 26.88
CA TRP A 483 -0.66 -9.12 27.10
C TRP A 483 0.63 -9.11 26.28
N ASN A 484 0.69 -8.23 25.28
CA ASN A 484 1.81 -8.13 24.36
C ASN A 484 3.12 -7.72 25.05
N ILE A 485 3.09 -6.81 26.03
CA ILE A 485 4.30 -6.35 26.73
C ILE A 485 4.93 -7.48 27.56
N GLU A 486 4.11 -8.31 28.20
CA GLU A 486 4.61 -9.51 28.89
C GLU A 486 5.24 -10.49 27.90
N PHE A 487 4.61 -10.67 26.73
CA PHE A 487 5.17 -11.49 25.67
C PHE A 487 6.51 -10.96 25.16
N ILE A 488 6.63 -9.64 24.97
CA ILE A 488 7.89 -8.98 24.60
C ILE A 488 8.97 -9.27 25.66
N ARG A 489 8.64 -9.16 26.95
CA ARG A 489 9.57 -9.49 28.05
C ARG A 489 10.08 -10.94 27.93
N ARG A 490 9.18 -11.92 27.74
CA ARG A 490 9.54 -13.34 27.61
C ARG A 490 10.45 -13.61 26.43
N MET A 491 10.08 -13.10 25.26
CA MET A 491 10.82 -13.26 24.01
C MET A 491 12.26 -12.75 24.09
N ASN A 492 12.51 -11.77 24.97
CA ASN A 492 13.78 -11.08 25.07
C ASN A 492 14.57 -11.43 26.33
N GLY A 493 14.08 -12.39 27.14
CA GLY A 493 14.79 -12.85 28.34
C GLY A 493 14.88 -11.78 29.44
N LEU A 494 14.02 -10.76 29.41
CA LEU A 494 14.08 -9.67 30.37
C LEU A 494 13.49 -10.09 31.72
N ALA A 495 14.08 -9.58 32.80
CA ALA A 495 13.70 -9.95 34.16
C ALA A 495 12.31 -9.44 34.54
N SER A 496 11.91 -8.27 34.02
CA SER A 496 10.65 -7.62 34.37
C SER A 496 10.03 -6.85 33.20
N VAL A 497 8.74 -6.53 33.32
CA VAL A 497 8.06 -5.62 32.37
C VAL A 497 8.62 -4.20 32.45
N GLU A 498 9.15 -3.81 33.62
CA GLU A 498 9.84 -2.54 33.81
C GLU A 498 11.11 -2.44 32.93
N ASP A 499 11.81 -3.55 32.70
CA ASP A 499 12.96 -3.56 31.79
C ASP A 499 12.52 -3.32 30.33
N VAL A 500 11.33 -3.80 29.95
CA VAL A 500 10.74 -3.49 28.62
C VAL A 500 10.44 -1.99 28.53
N TYR A 501 9.83 -1.42 29.56
CA TYR A 501 9.56 0.02 29.64
C TYR A 501 10.84 0.83 29.46
N ARG A 502 11.87 0.57 30.26
CA ARG A 502 13.15 1.28 30.17
C ARG A 502 13.79 1.14 28.79
N THR A 503 13.84 -0.09 28.27
CA THR A 503 14.39 -0.34 26.93
C THR A 503 13.66 0.47 25.86
N VAL A 504 12.33 0.60 25.95
CA VAL A 504 11.55 1.38 24.99
C VAL A 504 11.80 2.89 25.12
N PHE A 505 11.80 3.42 26.35
CA PHE A 505 11.95 4.87 26.57
C PHE A 505 13.39 5.38 26.45
N ASP A 506 14.40 4.53 26.71
CA ASP A 506 15.82 4.88 26.58
C ASP A 506 16.34 4.74 25.14
N ALA A 507 15.57 4.11 24.25
CA ALA A 507 15.96 3.88 22.88
C ALA A 507 15.84 5.12 21.98
N GLU A 508 16.73 5.18 20.99
CA GLU A 508 16.65 6.09 19.86
C GLU A 508 16.34 5.28 18.60
N TYR A 509 15.13 5.45 18.05
CA TYR A 509 14.65 4.66 16.92
C TYR A 509 14.91 5.38 15.61
N LEU A 510 15.81 4.84 14.79
CA LEU A 510 16.11 5.36 13.47
C LEU A 510 15.03 4.92 12.47
N VAL A 511 14.36 5.87 11.83
CA VAL A 511 13.36 5.63 10.78
C VAL A 511 14.06 5.15 9.52
N LEU A 512 13.85 3.88 9.16
CA LEU A 512 14.43 3.26 7.97
C LEU A 512 13.53 3.47 6.75
N GLY A 513 12.22 3.40 6.89
CA GLY A 513 11.27 3.56 5.79
C GLY A 513 9.95 4.14 6.28
N LEU A 514 9.08 4.46 5.33
CA LEU A 514 7.75 5.01 5.59
C LEU A 514 6.72 4.20 4.80
N GLY A 515 5.48 4.15 5.31
CA GLY A 515 4.40 3.37 4.73
C GLY A 515 4.32 1.92 5.22
N ASP A 516 4.84 1.60 6.41
CA ASP A 516 4.70 0.31 7.11
C ASP A 516 3.75 0.43 8.32
N VAL A 517 2.43 0.31 8.19
CA VAL A 517 1.70 0.27 6.92
C VAL A 517 0.88 1.55 6.75
N TYR A 518 0.96 2.13 5.55
CA TYR A 518 0.24 3.33 5.09
C TYR A 518 0.65 4.67 5.74
N LEU A 519 0.34 5.76 5.03
CA LEU A 519 0.26 7.14 5.54
C LEU A 519 1.41 7.58 6.46
N GLY A 520 2.64 7.40 6.01
CA GLY A 520 3.83 7.84 6.73
C GLY A 520 4.13 7.04 7.99
N ALA A 521 3.47 5.90 8.21
CA ALA A 521 3.81 4.96 9.28
C ALA A 521 5.28 4.51 9.13
N PRO A 522 6.14 4.73 10.14
CA PRO A 522 7.54 4.40 10.02
C PRO A 522 7.77 2.91 10.19
N VAL A 523 8.76 2.36 9.47
CA VAL A 523 9.52 1.21 9.96
C VAL A 523 10.80 1.76 10.57
N ALA A 524 10.98 1.58 11.87
CA ALA A 524 12.11 2.11 12.63
C ALA A 524 12.81 1.02 13.43
N THR A 525 14.08 1.20 13.77
CA THR A 525 14.79 0.28 14.67
C THR A 525 15.71 1.06 15.61
N PRO A 526 15.91 0.59 16.86
CA PRO A 526 16.91 1.17 17.75
C PRO A 526 18.31 1.19 17.14
N THR A 527 18.98 2.33 17.25
CA THR A 527 20.39 2.46 16.86
C THR A 527 21.26 1.55 17.72
N ASP A 528 21.10 1.55 19.03
CA ASP A 528 21.75 0.60 19.94
C ASP A 528 21.15 -0.81 19.78
N PRO A 529 21.94 -1.82 19.34
CA PRO A 529 21.46 -3.20 19.21
C PRO A 529 20.92 -3.81 20.51
N ARG A 530 21.35 -3.32 21.68
CA ARG A 530 20.86 -3.78 23.00
C ARG A 530 19.42 -3.33 23.28
N HIS A 531 18.92 -2.36 22.54
CA HIS A 531 17.53 -1.91 22.65
C HIS A 531 16.59 -2.56 21.63
N ARG A 532 17.11 -3.40 20.73
CA ARG A 532 16.31 -4.09 19.70
C ARG A 532 15.56 -5.27 20.32
N LEU A 533 14.41 -4.97 20.90
CA LEU A 533 13.46 -5.98 21.34
C LEU A 533 12.91 -6.73 20.13
N VAL A 534 13.07 -8.06 20.11
CA VAL A 534 12.63 -8.93 19.02
C VAL A 534 11.31 -9.59 19.37
N THR A 535 10.37 -9.59 18.44
CA THR A 535 9.06 -10.24 18.58
C THR A 535 8.65 -10.94 17.29
N THR A 536 7.56 -11.72 17.32
CA THR A 536 6.87 -12.11 16.09
C THR A 536 5.80 -11.10 15.71
N LYS A 537 5.49 -11.03 14.41
CA LYS A 537 4.20 -10.47 13.94
C LYS A 537 3.07 -11.46 14.32
N TYR A 538 1.86 -10.94 14.54
CA TYR A 538 0.64 -11.71 14.80
C TYR A 538 0.38 -12.72 13.67
N ASN A 539 -0.12 -13.90 14.04
CA ASN A 539 -0.57 -14.93 13.10
C ASN A 539 -1.91 -15.57 13.56
N PRO A 540 -3.03 -15.31 12.87
CA PRO A 540 -3.20 -14.31 11.80
C PRO A 540 -3.13 -12.87 12.34
N ALA A 541 -2.97 -11.87 11.46
CA ALA A 541 -2.93 -10.46 11.85
C ALA A 541 -4.25 -9.97 12.48
N ARG A 542 -4.21 -8.88 13.25
CA ARG A 542 -5.42 -8.22 13.77
C ARG A 542 -6.22 -7.59 12.64
N THR A 543 -7.54 -7.64 12.77
CA THR A 543 -8.48 -6.95 11.86
C THR A 543 -8.66 -5.48 12.20
N TRP A 544 -8.32 -5.05 13.42
CA TRP A 544 -8.42 -3.66 13.86
C TRP A 544 -7.27 -3.28 14.81
N THR A 545 -6.71 -2.09 14.58
CA THR A 545 -5.64 -1.44 15.32
C THR A 545 -5.99 0.05 15.39
N PRO A 546 -5.94 0.68 16.57
CA PRO A 546 -6.25 2.10 16.69
C PRO A 546 -5.17 2.96 16.03
N GLU A 547 -5.59 4.12 15.52
CA GLU A 547 -4.70 5.11 14.92
C GLU A 547 -3.63 5.55 15.93
N ASN A 548 -2.39 5.55 15.45
CA ASN A 548 -1.13 5.86 16.14
C ASN A 548 -0.83 4.94 17.32
N ALA A 549 -1.38 3.72 17.32
CA ALA A 549 -0.81 2.65 18.12
C ALA A 549 0.66 2.47 17.75
N VAL A 550 1.47 2.13 18.75
CA VAL A 550 2.90 1.86 18.61
C VAL A 550 3.11 0.37 18.88
N GLY A 551 3.81 -0.30 17.97
CA GLY A 551 4.08 -1.72 18.12
C GLY A 551 5.45 -2.16 17.62
N ILE A 552 5.86 -3.35 18.05
CA ILE A 552 7.12 -4.00 17.72
C ILE A 552 6.85 -5.32 16.97
N GLY A 553 7.49 -5.52 15.82
CA GLY A 553 7.35 -6.71 14.98
C GLY A 553 8.71 -7.09 14.39
N GLY A 554 9.21 -8.29 14.65
CA GLY A 554 10.63 -8.57 14.44
C GLY A 554 11.47 -7.65 15.33
N ALA A 555 12.52 -7.04 14.78
CA ALA A 555 13.32 -6.02 15.44
C ALA A 555 12.90 -4.56 15.10
N TYR A 556 11.67 -4.38 14.61
CA TYR A 556 11.19 -3.11 14.10
C TYR A 556 10.06 -2.52 14.94
N LEU A 557 10.05 -1.19 15.02
CA LEU A 557 8.97 -0.38 15.56
C LEU A 557 8.13 0.22 14.43
N CYS A 558 6.82 0.23 14.63
CA CYS A 558 5.84 0.87 13.76
C CYS A 558 4.96 1.84 14.59
N ILE A 559 4.54 2.95 13.95
CA ILE A 559 3.45 3.80 14.42
C ILE A 559 2.34 3.77 13.36
N TYR A 560 1.19 3.18 13.68
CA TYR A 560 0.09 3.02 12.72
C TYR A 560 -0.47 4.39 12.31
N GLY A 561 -0.30 4.79 11.04
CA GLY A 561 -0.69 6.12 10.57
C GLY A 561 -2.21 6.37 10.53
N MET A 562 -2.99 5.30 10.57
CA MET A 562 -4.45 5.32 10.50
C MET A 562 -5.04 4.07 11.19
N GLU A 563 -6.34 4.06 11.45
CA GLU A 563 -7.05 2.88 11.95
C GLU A 563 -7.13 1.78 10.88
N GLY A 564 -6.79 0.54 11.21
CA GLY A 564 -6.81 -0.54 10.23
C GLY A 564 -6.28 -1.88 10.74
N PRO A 565 -6.07 -2.88 9.87
CA PRO A 565 -5.43 -4.13 10.25
C PRO A 565 -3.97 -3.92 10.66
N GLY A 566 -3.42 -4.83 11.47
CA GLY A 566 -2.04 -4.71 11.96
C GLY A 566 -1.47 -5.98 12.58
N GLY A 567 -0.16 -6.18 12.42
CA GLY A 567 0.54 -7.38 12.86
C GLY A 567 1.52 -7.20 14.02
N TYR A 568 1.87 -5.97 14.42
CA TYR A 568 2.95 -5.74 15.39
C TYR A 568 2.44 -5.85 16.83
N GLN A 569 3.28 -6.30 17.77
CA GLN A 569 2.96 -6.41 19.21
C GLN A 569 2.90 -5.03 19.85
N PHE A 570 1.83 -4.67 20.56
CA PHE A 570 1.67 -3.32 21.10
C PHE A 570 2.59 -3.02 22.29
N VAL A 571 3.05 -1.77 22.36
CA VAL A 571 3.70 -1.17 23.54
C VAL A 571 2.95 0.05 24.07
N GLY A 572 2.16 0.73 23.24
CA GLY A 572 1.44 1.93 23.66
C GLY A 572 0.80 2.69 22.49
N ARG A 573 0.51 3.97 22.69
CA ARG A 573 -0.07 4.87 21.68
C ARG A 573 0.58 6.25 21.72
N THR A 574 0.67 6.90 20.56
CA THR A 574 1.25 8.24 20.40
C THR A 574 0.31 9.20 19.66
N THR A 575 0.83 10.37 19.29
CA THR A 575 0.16 11.39 18.49
C THR A 575 0.24 11.08 16.99
N GLN A 576 -0.40 11.92 16.18
CA GLN A 576 -0.57 11.74 14.75
C GLN A 576 0.76 11.84 14.01
N VAL A 577 1.13 10.77 13.29
CA VAL A 577 2.23 10.79 12.30
C VAL A 577 1.76 11.20 10.90
N TRP A 578 0.44 11.28 10.69
CA TRP A 578 -0.20 11.78 9.48
C TRP A 578 -1.18 12.90 9.81
N ASN A 579 -1.13 13.99 9.05
CA ASN A 579 -1.98 15.15 9.22
C ASN A 579 -2.89 15.37 8.01
N HIS A 580 -4.19 15.17 8.18
CA HIS A 580 -5.19 15.39 7.14
C HIS A 580 -5.45 16.87 6.80
N ARG A 581 -4.98 17.81 7.62
CA ARG A 581 -5.35 19.24 7.52
C ARG A 581 -4.12 20.13 7.33
N GLY A 582 -4.10 20.89 6.23
CA GLY A 582 -3.31 22.12 6.00
C GLY A 582 -2.32 22.07 4.83
N THR A 583 -1.46 23.09 4.70
CA THR A 583 -0.73 23.43 3.46
C THR A 583 0.70 22.87 3.34
N GLY A 584 1.06 21.85 4.13
CA GLY A 584 2.40 21.24 4.15
C GLY A 584 2.37 19.76 3.80
N THR A 585 3.51 19.06 3.96
CA THR A 585 3.58 17.59 3.81
C THR A 585 2.70 16.92 4.89
N PRO A 586 1.79 16.01 4.51
CA PRO A 586 0.92 15.36 5.49
C PRO A 586 1.65 14.41 6.45
N TRP A 587 2.76 13.80 6.05
CA TRP A 587 3.53 12.90 6.91
C TRP A 587 4.52 13.67 7.78
N LEU A 588 4.60 13.28 9.05
CA LEU A 588 5.44 13.93 10.06
C LEU A 588 6.92 13.54 9.93
N LEU A 589 7.19 12.25 9.77
CA LEU A 589 8.52 11.64 9.87
C LEU A 589 9.23 11.58 8.52
N ARG A 590 10.56 11.60 8.53
CA ARG A 590 11.43 11.49 7.36
C ARG A 590 12.36 10.30 7.50
N TYR A 591 12.94 9.84 6.40
CA TYR A 591 14.02 8.85 6.45
C TYR A 591 15.16 9.37 7.32
N PHE A 592 15.70 8.50 8.16
CA PHE A 592 16.73 8.81 9.16
C PHE A 592 16.31 9.79 10.27
N ASP A 593 15.04 10.18 10.40
CA ASP A 593 14.58 10.78 11.66
C ASP A 593 14.83 9.79 12.82
N ARG A 594 15.10 10.34 14.01
CA ARG A 594 15.37 9.57 15.23
C ARG A 594 14.25 9.82 16.23
N ILE A 595 13.40 8.83 16.46
CA ILE A 595 12.29 8.96 17.40
C ILE A 595 12.82 8.73 18.82
N ARG A 596 12.44 9.62 19.74
CA ARG A 596 12.57 9.43 21.19
C ARG A 596 11.23 9.63 21.86
N TRP A 597 10.96 8.81 22.86
CA TRP A 597 9.70 8.85 23.59
C TRP A 597 9.83 9.68 24.87
N TYR A 598 8.76 10.35 25.26
CA TYR A 598 8.57 10.80 26.64
C TYR A 598 7.23 10.27 27.16
N PRO A 599 7.16 9.82 28.41
CA PRO A 599 5.95 9.22 28.94
C PRO A 599 4.87 10.27 29.18
N VAL A 600 3.63 9.92 28.87
CA VAL A 600 2.43 10.70 29.19
C VAL A 600 1.33 9.76 29.68
N GLU A 601 0.39 10.27 30.47
CA GLU A 601 -0.79 9.51 30.85
C GLU A 601 -1.81 9.43 29.68
N PRO A 602 -2.71 8.42 29.66
CA PRO A 602 -3.69 8.28 28.58
C PRO A 602 -4.55 9.52 28.34
N ASP A 603 -5.01 10.18 29.41
CA ASP A 603 -5.85 11.39 29.30
C ASP A 603 -5.03 12.59 28.77
N GLU A 604 -3.77 12.73 29.21
CA GLU A 604 -2.86 13.75 28.69
C GLU A 604 -2.59 13.55 27.19
N LEU A 605 -2.43 12.30 26.75
CA LEU A 605 -2.26 12.00 25.33
C LEU A 605 -3.48 12.44 24.51
N LEU A 606 -4.70 12.29 25.03
CA LEU A 606 -5.91 12.71 24.32
C LEU A 606 -5.94 14.23 24.11
N ASP A 607 -5.56 15.00 25.13
CA ASP A 607 -5.45 16.46 25.03
C ASP A 607 -4.38 16.86 24.00
N LEU A 608 -3.17 16.27 24.08
CA LEU A 608 -2.10 16.51 23.10
C LEU A 608 -2.55 16.18 21.67
N ARG A 609 -3.26 15.06 21.47
CA ARG A 609 -3.79 14.67 20.16
C ARG A 609 -4.80 15.67 19.61
N ALA A 610 -5.63 16.27 20.46
CA ALA A 610 -6.57 17.32 20.06
C ALA A 610 -5.83 18.61 19.66
N ASP A 611 -4.80 18.98 20.41
CA ASP A 611 -3.93 20.13 20.12
C ASP A 611 -3.13 19.96 18.83
N PHE A 612 -2.59 18.76 18.58
CA PHE A 612 -1.90 18.44 17.33
C PHE A 612 -2.84 18.51 16.13
N ALA A 613 -4.05 17.96 16.24
CA ALA A 613 -5.05 18.01 15.18
C ALA A 613 -5.53 19.44 14.85
N SER A 614 -5.53 20.34 15.85
CA SER A 614 -5.88 21.74 15.69
C SER A 614 -4.71 22.66 15.30
N ARG A 615 -3.48 22.12 15.26
CA ARG A 615 -2.21 22.86 15.01
C ARG A 615 -1.84 23.87 16.10
N ASN A 616 -2.36 23.68 17.31
CA ASN A 616 -2.07 24.55 18.46
C ASN A 616 -0.67 24.30 19.07
N VAL A 617 -0.10 23.12 18.81
CA VAL A 617 1.19 22.70 19.37
C VAL A 617 2.12 22.19 18.26
N ARG A 618 3.42 22.47 18.41
CA ARG A 618 4.48 21.88 17.58
C ARG A 618 5.26 20.87 18.41
N LEU A 619 5.58 19.72 17.82
CA LEU A 619 6.48 18.76 18.44
C LEU A 619 7.87 19.37 18.58
N ARG A 620 8.55 19.03 19.68
CA ARG A 620 9.96 19.34 19.84
C ARG A 620 10.76 18.49 18.84
N THR A 621 11.54 19.16 18.02
CA THR A 621 12.50 18.54 17.12
C THR A 621 13.86 19.17 17.32
N ASP A 622 14.88 18.35 17.51
CA ASP A 622 16.28 18.80 17.64
C ASP A 622 17.02 18.40 16.36
N ASP A 623 17.57 19.38 15.64
CA ASP A 623 18.31 19.12 14.39
C ASP A 623 19.61 18.34 14.69
N GLY A 624 20.05 17.52 13.72
CA GLY A 624 21.25 16.71 13.86
C GLY A 624 21.58 15.95 12.58
N GLU A 625 22.62 15.12 12.66
CA GLU A 625 23.09 14.27 11.57
C GLU A 625 23.33 12.85 12.07
N PHE A 626 23.17 11.87 11.19
CA PHE A 626 23.58 10.48 11.40
C PHE A 626 24.81 10.20 10.52
N ARG A 627 25.89 9.71 11.13
CA ARG A 627 27.14 9.37 10.45
C ARG A 627 27.39 7.87 10.58
N LEU A 628 27.50 7.15 9.46
CA LEU A 628 27.68 5.69 9.52
C LEU A 628 28.99 5.31 10.22
N ALA A 629 30.06 6.08 10.01
CA ALA A 629 31.35 5.87 10.67
C ALA A 629 31.26 5.96 12.21
N ASP A 630 30.47 6.89 12.75
CA ASP A 630 30.28 7.02 14.20
C ASP A 630 29.48 5.84 14.77
N TYR A 631 28.46 5.40 14.04
CA TYR A 631 27.70 4.20 14.40
C TYR A 631 28.56 2.94 14.38
N ARG A 632 29.41 2.74 13.36
CA ARG A 632 30.32 1.60 13.29
C ARG A 632 31.35 1.61 14.42
N ARG A 633 31.88 2.78 14.79
CA ARG A 633 32.76 2.93 15.95
C ARG A 633 32.04 2.56 17.25
N PHE A 634 30.82 3.05 17.45
CA PHE A 634 29.99 2.66 18.60
C PHE A 634 29.78 1.13 18.67
N LEU A 635 29.47 0.48 17.54
CA LEU A 635 29.33 -0.99 17.51
C LEU A 635 30.61 -1.72 17.88
N ALA A 636 31.77 -1.21 17.48
CA ALA A 636 33.07 -1.80 17.81
C ALA A 636 33.41 -1.59 19.30
N ASP A 637 33.17 -0.39 19.82
CA ASP A 637 33.45 -0.03 21.22
C ASP A 637 32.57 -0.82 22.20
N GLU A 638 31.32 -1.10 21.82
CA GLU A 638 30.33 -1.81 22.65
C GLU A 638 30.14 -3.29 22.25
N ALA A 639 31.04 -3.85 21.43
CA ALA A 639 30.87 -5.17 20.81
C ALA A 639 30.58 -6.29 21.82
N ASP A 640 31.30 -6.31 22.94
CA ASP A 640 31.16 -7.33 23.98
C ASP A 640 29.78 -7.24 24.66
N SER A 641 29.34 -6.03 25.04
CA SER A 641 28.03 -5.81 25.68
C SER A 641 26.88 -6.13 24.73
N ILE A 642 27.02 -5.78 23.45
CA ILE A 642 26.06 -6.15 22.41
C ILE A 642 25.99 -7.67 22.23
N ALA A 643 27.14 -8.36 22.23
CA ALA A 643 27.19 -9.82 22.10
C ALA A 643 26.54 -10.53 23.30
N GLU A 644 26.80 -10.06 24.52
CA GLU A 644 26.18 -10.59 25.74
C GLU A 644 24.65 -10.45 25.71
N PHE A 645 24.14 -9.26 25.35
CA PHE A 645 22.70 -9.04 25.23
C PHE A 645 22.06 -9.95 24.16
N ARG A 646 22.70 -10.07 22.99
CA ARG A 646 22.21 -10.94 21.91
C ARG A 646 22.22 -12.42 22.30
N ALA A 647 23.21 -12.88 23.07
CA ALA A 647 23.26 -14.25 23.55
C ALA A 647 22.09 -14.55 24.50
N MET A 648 21.83 -13.67 25.46
CA MET A 648 20.66 -13.76 26.35
C MET A 648 19.34 -13.78 25.57
N GLN A 649 19.18 -12.86 24.61
CA GLN A 649 17.99 -12.78 23.77
C GLN A 649 17.80 -14.05 22.93
N ALA A 650 18.88 -14.58 22.35
CA ALA A 650 18.83 -15.79 21.53
C ALA A 650 18.42 -17.03 22.35
N GLU A 651 18.91 -17.14 23.59
CA GLU A 651 18.51 -18.22 24.51
C GLU A 651 17.01 -18.15 24.84
N ALA A 652 16.52 -16.95 25.20
CA ALA A 652 15.11 -16.74 25.48
C ALA A 652 14.21 -17.03 24.27
N PHE A 653 14.63 -16.57 23.09
CA PHE A 653 13.92 -16.81 21.84
C PHE A 653 13.87 -18.30 21.48
N ALA A 654 14.97 -19.04 21.67
CA ALA A 654 15.02 -20.48 21.46
C ALA A 654 14.10 -21.23 22.43
N ALA A 655 14.06 -20.81 23.70
CA ALA A 655 13.17 -21.37 24.71
C ALA A 655 11.69 -21.15 24.35
N GLU A 656 11.32 -19.94 23.93
CA GLU A 656 9.94 -19.64 23.50
C GLU A 656 9.56 -20.44 22.24
N ARG A 657 10.44 -20.49 21.23
CA ARG A 657 10.24 -21.29 20.01
C ARG A 657 10.00 -22.77 20.35
N GLN A 658 10.75 -23.31 21.30
CA GLN A 658 10.57 -24.70 21.73
C GLN A 658 9.24 -24.91 22.46
N SER A 659 8.84 -23.97 23.31
CA SER A 659 7.52 -24.00 23.97
C SER A 659 6.38 -24.00 22.94
N TRP A 660 6.51 -23.22 21.87
CA TRP A 660 5.53 -23.16 20.77
C TRP A 660 5.44 -24.48 20.01
N ARG A 661 6.58 -25.11 19.72
CA ARG A 661 6.60 -26.47 19.13
C ARG A 661 5.88 -27.46 20.02
N THR A 662 6.14 -27.44 21.34
CA THR A 662 5.46 -28.34 22.29
C THR A 662 3.96 -28.08 22.37
N ALA A 663 3.52 -26.83 22.17
CA ALA A 663 2.12 -26.44 22.13
C ALA A 663 1.43 -26.71 20.76
N GLY A 664 2.17 -27.12 19.73
CA GLY A 664 1.64 -27.36 18.38
C GLY A 664 1.49 -26.11 17.52
N GLU A 665 2.10 -24.99 17.91
CA GLU A 665 2.05 -23.70 17.19
C GLU A 665 2.95 -23.64 15.96
N LEU A 666 3.99 -24.48 15.95
CA LEU A 666 4.94 -24.62 14.85
C LEU A 666 4.88 -26.07 14.35
N ALA A 667 4.78 -26.26 13.03
CA ALA A 667 4.79 -27.59 12.43
C ALA A 667 6.06 -28.36 12.81
N GLU A 668 5.95 -29.67 13.01
CA GLU A 668 7.11 -30.55 13.15
C GLU A 668 7.94 -30.45 11.87
N ALA A 669 9.24 -30.18 12.00
CA ALA A 669 10.14 -30.34 10.86
C ALA A 669 10.12 -31.82 10.48
N LEU A 670 9.67 -32.13 9.26
CA LEU A 670 9.85 -33.47 8.72
C LEU A 670 11.37 -33.76 8.69
N PRO A 671 11.78 -34.97 9.13
CA PRO A 671 13.19 -35.32 9.34
C PRO A 671 14.04 -35.29 8.06
#